data_AF-T0RVT2-F1
#
_entry.id   AF-T0RVT2-F1
#
_cell.length_a   1.000
_cell.length_b   1.000
_cell.length_c   1.000
_cell.angle_alpha   90.00
_cell.angle_beta   90.00
_cell.angle_gamma   90.00
#
_symmetry.space_group_name_H-M   'P 1'
#
loop_
_entity.id
_entity.type
_entity.pdbx_description
1 polymer ?
#
loop_
_entity_poly.entity_id
_entity_poly.type
_entity_poly.pdbx_seq_one_letter_code
_entity_poly.pdbx_strand_id
1 'polypeptide(L)'
;MKKILSLILIWALTSCSVWQTNRQLGYFSHGQRLPASDVDMSRLEELLAVDKFDYYIGEYINSFGKKIDEESVEILKKVNPKFILQNYSGDSRLFDAQKYDDVIYEIIKQGRAKLPLKKADYKWGYNFFKNKLNGGFALLDTKLKTEDLSELTFKEADTTEALKDVPFKSSDLTLDAGQYISNRTTRAVFWEAVESGRDIEFHLENSREFLKNLSENGAHVVKEVRPFANNYNKIYVVQYPGEANYRYAITSIGGKDRLEHLLMQFGLSNLKGQEIKNKVRIFGDLDVRHKMMEDELTGIMKHMPKAKRTIIGQKGAIERTLDLLWKIRALSNLYDDEPDSVLGEFVEKERDDVKKFLATEDYKDYDIFKNKKKIETAFDKLKATIEAKGLTPEEFKMYDYDNFVISMSDFIFKNKKGEDVVWRVVANSWGDEIAPLAKALKNSGHHDITYIGTAGAFPDKGYKVGDLVIPTHAYVDGSNKKLYGEALDIDGAKVGGSVDHVYSPFIETYDWLEEAQSHSDFVEVETSHLRKILDKNNIDMRAYLLISDVLTNEGETLASASSAKRRNALNKLLYGMLDRDEVGIPKGTTVNYTGASKLRELVEKAIPKKSNAFKYYVISSLRDSNINSVDEVISFVDSVDNFSDKYFTDRLVKVSEVSSFIARAMESEEYAPKVAISENFVDGEWHPKNDKVAVHFYANSDAELEKLQAIADKYAGETDKVAKYADIKVVRGPPPVDFVTIPKYSAMDSDYLVQLFSQAAFKQSGLDAQVTYNGNLKFNFLPTTDTTEVCVDGKFCHLAFFNPDQATKDALVGLETNAQLEALTGANAQTEFKETVDKLQTMLDYRGDREDFVAKIKVEKNATLTDGKLAEITPSFKEGEGLHINVKFTAEGWNNPLAVLEEMTHLTQIVYDKGYFKNPIFWAEMSLNAEYGSQRSRRFMAQAEVDAMDSLESLFSSKFTETPEVTNYINARRDHAKKIVKGFVKKERAEKKFRKGVSARWKDLQKELEAQDLKLDDYIASNNRKKVAELIDAYMPWENMEPTEIAAWTRWIDAIEKPSTNPEDYKITFRGVSSDLVRESDDGGHFLMAKMLTKNQGSYTRRLRSLKTFFDKKLSKKTYDQIPVEVQTLAGVFKGHSHEPMGSPFFQHQFSVLQRILQDTQVKIAANKN
;
A
#
# COMPACT_ATOMS: atom_id res chain seq x y z
N MET A 1 77.18 -16.73 8.29
CA MET A 1 76.18 -17.81 8.49
C MET A 1 75.32 -17.67 9.75
N LYS A 2 75.85 -17.30 10.93
CA LYS A 2 75.01 -17.15 12.16
C LYS A 2 74.02 -15.97 12.18
N LYS A 3 74.16 -14.95 11.32
CA LYS A 3 73.19 -13.83 11.25
C LYS A 3 72.00 -14.07 10.30
N ILE A 4 72.10 -15.04 9.39
CA ILE A 4 71.00 -15.39 8.47
C ILE A 4 70.03 -16.39 9.13
N LEU A 5 70.53 -17.29 9.99
CA LEU A 5 69.65 -18.18 10.78
C LEU A 5 68.79 -17.41 11.80
N SER A 6 69.29 -16.32 12.39
CA SER A 6 68.50 -15.50 13.32
C SER A 6 67.38 -14.71 12.64
N LEU A 7 67.56 -14.30 11.38
CA LEU A 7 66.51 -13.60 10.63
C LEU A 7 65.41 -14.54 10.13
N ILE A 8 65.78 -15.79 9.77
CA ILE A 8 64.80 -16.82 9.38
C ILE A 8 64.02 -17.33 10.60
N LEU A 9 64.65 -17.41 11.79
CA LEU A 9 63.91 -17.77 13.02
C LEU A 9 62.94 -16.68 13.48
N ILE A 10 63.24 -15.40 13.25
CA ILE A 10 62.33 -14.30 13.59
C ILE A 10 61.13 -14.24 12.63
N TRP A 11 61.33 -14.58 11.35
CA TRP A 11 60.22 -14.67 10.39
C TRP A 11 59.35 -15.93 10.57
N ALA A 12 59.91 -17.03 11.06
CA ALA A 12 59.15 -18.25 11.33
C ALA A 12 58.34 -18.21 12.65
N LEU A 13 58.71 -17.33 13.60
CA LEU A 13 57.99 -17.18 14.88
C LEU A 13 56.82 -16.17 14.82
N THR A 14 56.70 -15.37 13.75
CA THR A 14 55.54 -14.48 13.54
C THR A 14 54.38 -15.14 12.78
N SER A 15 54.52 -16.39 12.33
CA SER A 15 53.48 -17.11 11.56
C SER A 15 52.72 -18.19 12.35
N CYS A 16 52.96 -18.35 13.65
CA CYS A 16 52.26 -19.34 14.48
C CYS A 16 51.94 -18.79 15.87
N SER A 17 50.95 -17.90 15.99
CA SER A 17 50.20 -17.71 17.23
C SER A 17 49.06 -16.69 17.04
N VAL A 18 47.90 -17.11 16.53
CA VAL A 18 46.59 -16.67 17.04
C VAL A 18 45.54 -17.71 16.63
N TRP A 19 45.29 -18.70 17.48
CA TRP A 19 43.96 -19.30 17.61
C TRP A 19 43.59 -19.23 19.10
N GLN A 20 42.40 -18.67 19.34
CA GLN A 20 41.63 -18.60 20.59
C GLN A 20 42.14 -17.66 21.71
N THR A 21 41.48 -16.50 21.86
CA THR A 21 40.45 -16.28 22.92
C THR A 21 39.84 -14.87 22.83
N ASN A 22 38.50 -14.85 22.89
CA ASN A 22 37.56 -13.84 23.38
C ASN A 22 37.73 -12.31 23.13
N ARG A 23 36.68 -11.77 22.48
CA ARG A 23 35.95 -10.51 22.78
C ARG A 23 36.73 -9.41 23.51
N GLN A 24 37.04 -8.32 22.80
CA GLN A 24 36.67 -6.95 23.21
C GLN A 24 36.94 -5.93 22.09
N LEU A 25 36.07 -4.93 22.03
CA LEU A 25 35.97 -3.82 21.09
C LEU A 25 37.28 -3.05 20.88
N GLY A 26 37.54 -2.58 19.65
CA GLY A 26 38.61 -1.63 19.37
C GLY A 26 38.78 -1.28 17.89
N TYR A 27 38.11 -0.20 17.46
CA TYR A 27 38.51 0.79 16.45
C TYR A 27 39.54 0.37 15.38
N PHE A 28 39.07 0.15 14.14
CA PHE A 28 39.89 0.33 12.95
C PHE A 28 39.51 1.63 12.24
N SER A 29 40.52 2.48 12.05
CA SER A 29 40.46 3.72 11.28
C SER A 29 40.14 3.45 9.80
N HIS A 30 39.22 4.24 9.26
CA HIS A 30 38.81 4.38 7.85
C HIS A 30 39.62 3.54 6.85
N GLY A 31 39.08 2.38 6.47
CA GLY A 31 39.55 1.67 5.28
C GLY A 31 39.33 2.54 4.06
N GLN A 32 40.40 2.85 3.33
CA GLN A 32 40.29 3.50 2.02
C GLN A 32 39.37 2.66 1.13
N ARG A 33 38.28 3.29 0.69
CA ARG A 33 37.33 2.76 -0.28
C ARG A 33 38.09 2.45 -1.57
N LEU A 34 38.24 1.17 -1.92
CA LEU A 34 38.76 0.79 -3.22
C LEU A 34 37.61 0.96 -4.23
N PRO A 35 37.77 1.76 -5.31
CA PRO A 35 36.78 1.79 -6.36
C PRO A 35 36.66 0.40 -7.01
N ALA A 36 35.50 0.08 -7.58
CA ALA A 36 35.35 -1.07 -8.47
C ALA A 36 36.51 -1.06 -9.48
N SER A 37 37.12 -2.22 -9.74
CA SER A 37 38.27 -2.26 -10.63
C SER A 37 37.87 -1.75 -12.02
N ASP A 38 38.64 -0.84 -12.61
CA ASP A 38 38.39 -0.32 -13.97
C ASP A 38 38.28 -1.46 -15.01
N VAL A 39 38.89 -2.61 -14.70
CA VAL A 39 38.87 -3.84 -15.50
C VAL A 39 37.47 -4.47 -15.57
N ASP A 40 36.74 -4.54 -14.44
CA ASP A 40 35.42 -5.17 -14.40
C ASP A 40 34.37 -4.33 -15.17
N MET A 41 34.43 -3.00 -15.04
CA MET A 41 33.54 -2.09 -15.76
C MET A 41 33.80 -2.12 -17.28
N SER A 42 35.07 -2.21 -17.69
CA SER A 42 35.43 -2.36 -19.11
C SER A 42 34.85 -3.64 -19.72
N ARG A 43 34.81 -4.73 -18.94
CA ARG A 43 34.21 -5.99 -19.39
C ARG A 43 32.69 -5.88 -19.57
N LEU A 44 31.99 -5.20 -18.65
CA LEU A 44 30.56 -4.95 -18.80
C LEU A 44 30.26 -4.08 -20.04
N GLU A 45 31.04 -3.02 -20.29
CA GLU A 45 30.89 -2.17 -21.47
C GLU A 45 31.10 -2.94 -22.78
N GLU A 46 32.07 -3.85 -22.81
CA GLU A 46 32.27 -4.75 -23.94
C GLU A 46 31.06 -5.68 -24.16
N LEU A 47 30.55 -6.30 -23.10
CA LEU A 47 29.38 -7.19 -23.19
C LEU A 47 28.12 -6.43 -23.62
N LEU A 48 27.95 -5.18 -23.19
CA LEU A 48 26.89 -4.28 -23.66
C LEU A 48 27.02 -3.99 -25.16
N ALA A 49 28.24 -3.73 -25.64
CA ALA A 49 28.50 -3.51 -27.06
C ALA A 49 28.21 -4.75 -27.92
N VAL A 50 28.55 -5.94 -27.40
CA VAL A 50 28.22 -7.23 -28.03
C VAL A 50 26.71 -7.44 -28.10
N ASP A 51 25.99 -7.24 -26.99
CA ASP A 51 24.54 -7.41 -26.94
C ASP A 51 23.83 -6.42 -27.87
N LYS A 52 24.31 -5.17 -27.92
CA LYS A 52 23.83 -4.12 -28.84
C LYS A 52 24.00 -4.52 -30.31
N PHE A 53 25.15 -5.09 -30.68
CA PHE A 53 25.42 -5.49 -32.06
C PHE A 53 24.65 -6.76 -32.46
N ASP A 54 24.53 -7.73 -31.57
CA ASP A 54 23.69 -8.93 -31.78
C ASP A 54 22.22 -8.53 -31.98
N TYR A 55 21.69 -7.64 -31.12
CA TYR A 55 20.34 -7.10 -31.25
C TYR A 55 20.14 -6.37 -32.60
N TYR A 56 21.15 -5.62 -33.06
CA TYR A 56 21.14 -4.98 -34.38
C TYR A 56 21.10 -5.99 -35.53
N ILE A 57 21.86 -7.08 -35.46
CA ILE A 57 21.85 -8.14 -36.48
C ILE A 57 20.45 -8.73 -36.62
N GLY A 58 19.77 -9.04 -35.51
CA GLY A 58 18.40 -9.54 -35.52
C GLY A 58 17.43 -8.58 -36.23
N GLU A 59 17.44 -7.29 -35.87
CA GLU A 59 16.59 -6.28 -36.52
C GLU A 59 16.97 -6.06 -38.01
N TYR A 60 18.26 -6.13 -38.34
CA TYR A 60 18.76 -6.01 -39.70
C TYR A 60 18.28 -7.18 -40.57
N ILE A 61 18.35 -8.41 -40.09
CA ILE A 61 17.84 -9.60 -40.80
C ILE A 61 16.33 -9.44 -41.03
N ASN A 62 15.58 -9.11 -39.97
CA ASN A 62 14.12 -9.03 -40.03
C ASN A 62 13.61 -7.90 -40.95
N SER A 63 14.27 -6.74 -40.92
CA SER A 63 13.79 -5.54 -41.61
C SER A 63 14.47 -5.28 -42.97
N PHE A 64 15.73 -5.67 -43.12
CA PHE A 64 16.55 -5.41 -44.31
C PHE A 64 17.00 -6.69 -45.03
N GLY A 65 16.92 -7.87 -44.39
CA GLY A 65 17.34 -9.15 -44.97
C GLY A 65 16.69 -9.46 -46.32
N LYS A 66 15.43 -9.04 -46.54
CA LYS A 66 14.73 -9.18 -47.83
C LYS A 66 15.35 -8.40 -48.99
N LYS A 67 16.26 -7.46 -48.72
CA LYS A 67 16.94 -6.62 -49.73
C LYS A 67 18.35 -7.11 -50.07
N ILE A 68 18.83 -8.16 -49.40
CA ILE A 68 20.12 -8.80 -49.68
C ILE A 68 19.87 -10.27 -50.04
N ASP A 69 20.89 -10.94 -50.56
CA ASP A 69 20.78 -12.34 -50.97
C ASP A 69 20.68 -13.31 -49.78
N GLU A 70 20.01 -14.44 -50.01
CA GLU A 70 19.72 -15.47 -49.00
C GLU A 70 20.99 -16.06 -48.35
N GLU A 71 22.06 -16.27 -49.12
CA GLU A 71 23.36 -16.73 -48.60
C GLU A 71 23.90 -15.76 -47.54
N SER A 72 23.82 -14.44 -47.80
CA SER A 72 24.22 -13.41 -46.84
C SER A 72 23.36 -13.41 -45.58
N VAL A 73 22.05 -13.64 -45.71
CA VAL A 73 21.14 -13.78 -44.56
C VAL A 73 21.51 -15.01 -43.72
N GLU A 74 21.76 -16.16 -44.36
CA GLU A 74 22.16 -17.40 -43.67
C GLU A 74 23.54 -17.30 -43.00
N ILE A 75 24.45 -16.48 -43.52
CA ILE A 75 25.70 -16.14 -42.82
C ILE A 75 25.39 -15.35 -41.54
N LEU A 76 24.55 -14.31 -41.64
CA LEU A 76 24.21 -13.46 -40.49
C LEU A 76 23.42 -14.22 -39.40
N LYS A 77 22.53 -15.14 -39.75
CA LYS A 77 21.80 -15.99 -38.79
C LYS A 77 22.72 -16.88 -37.93
N LYS A 78 23.94 -17.16 -38.41
CA LYS A 78 24.95 -17.93 -37.66
C LYS A 78 25.77 -17.06 -36.72
N VAL A 79 25.70 -15.73 -36.86
CA VAL A 79 26.33 -14.80 -35.94
C VAL A 79 25.54 -14.81 -34.64
N ASN A 80 26.23 -15.08 -33.55
CA ASN A 80 25.67 -15.06 -32.21
C ASN A 80 26.66 -14.36 -31.26
N PRO A 81 26.28 -14.10 -29.98
CA PRO A 81 27.15 -13.39 -29.06
C PRO A 81 28.54 -14.03 -28.87
N LYS A 82 28.65 -15.37 -28.93
CA LYS A 82 29.96 -16.06 -28.85
C LYS A 82 30.83 -15.77 -30.07
N PHE A 83 30.26 -15.78 -31.27
CA PHE A 83 30.98 -15.44 -32.49
C PHE A 83 31.48 -13.99 -32.44
N ILE A 84 30.65 -13.05 -32.00
CA ILE A 84 31.01 -11.63 -31.89
C ILE A 84 32.16 -11.47 -30.90
N LEU A 85 32.06 -12.08 -29.71
CA LEU A 85 33.14 -12.06 -28.72
C LEU A 85 34.45 -12.66 -29.24
N GLN A 86 34.40 -13.75 -30.01
CA GLN A 86 35.62 -14.40 -30.51
C GLN A 86 36.33 -13.60 -31.61
N ASN A 87 35.57 -12.89 -32.45
CA ASN A 87 36.12 -12.29 -33.68
C ASN A 87 36.21 -10.76 -33.63
N TYR A 88 35.44 -10.11 -32.75
CA TYR A 88 35.29 -8.65 -32.69
C TYR A 88 35.44 -8.09 -31.26
N SER A 89 35.85 -8.92 -30.28
CA SER A 89 36.25 -8.42 -28.95
C SER A 89 37.36 -7.37 -29.08
N GLY A 90 37.19 -6.24 -28.40
CA GLY A 90 38.09 -5.08 -28.51
C GLY A 90 37.95 -4.23 -29.77
N ASP A 91 37.06 -4.56 -30.71
CA ASP A 91 36.80 -3.70 -31.87
C ASP A 91 36.00 -2.45 -31.46
N SER A 92 36.67 -1.29 -31.48
CA SER A 92 36.06 0.01 -31.14
C SER A 92 34.78 0.33 -31.94
N ARG A 93 34.57 -0.28 -33.11
CA ARG A 93 33.37 -0.10 -33.93
C ARG A 93 32.12 -0.70 -33.30
N LEU A 94 32.25 -1.71 -32.42
CA LEU A 94 31.10 -2.29 -31.72
C LEU A 94 30.41 -1.30 -30.76
N PHE A 95 31.13 -0.27 -30.31
CA PHE A 95 30.61 0.75 -29.40
C PHE A 95 29.75 1.80 -30.10
N ASP A 96 29.87 1.97 -31.42
CA ASP A 96 29.10 2.94 -32.22
C ASP A 96 28.25 2.26 -33.30
N ALA A 97 26.93 2.25 -33.08
CA ALA A 97 25.95 1.67 -34.01
C ALA A 97 25.97 2.29 -35.42
N GLN A 98 26.55 3.49 -35.58
CA GLN A 98 26.76 4.08 -36.91
C GLN A 98 27.76 3.29 -37.76
N LYS A 99 28.63 2.49 -37.14
CA LYS A 99 29.64 1.65 -37.81
C LYS A 99 29.17 0.22 -38.10
N TYR A 100 27.99 -0.17 -37.63
CA TYR A 100 27.54 -1.57 -37.71
C TYR A 100 27.41 -2.11 -39.14
N ASP A 101 26.97 -1.29 -40.11
CA ASP A 101 26.90 -1.72 -41.52
C ASP A 101 28.27 -2.14 -42.07
N ASP A 102 29.35 -1.52 -41.58
CA ASP A 102 30.71 -1.86 -41.99
C ASP A 102 31.13 -3.23 -41.44
N VAL A 103 30.79 -3.51 -40.17
CA VAL A 103 31.05 -4.79 -39.51
C VAL A 103 30.21 -5.91 -40.15
N ILE A 104 28.93 -5.66 -40.44
CA ILE A 104 28.05 -6.59 -41.17
C ILE A 104 28.65 -6.96 -42.53
N TYR A 105 29.12 -5.97 -43.29
CA TYR A 105 29.75 -6.20 -44.58
C TYR A 105 31.00 -7.08 -44.45
N GLU A 106 31.84 -6.86 -43.43
CA GLU A 106 33.03 -7.66 -43.16
C GLU A 106 32.69 -9.12 -42.82
N ILE A 107 31.70 -9.35 -41.96
CA ILE A 107 31.22 -10.70 -41.61
C ILE A 107 30.75 -11.44 -42.86
N ILE A 108 29.89 -10.80 -43.67
CA ILE A 108 29.38 -11.41 -44.92
C ILE A 108 30.53 -11.69 -45.89
N LYS A 109 31.49 -10.76 -46.02
CA LYS A 109 32.65 -10.93 -46.89
C LYS A 109 33.55 -12.09 -46.46
N GLN A 110 33.71 -12.31 -45.16
CA GLN A 110 34.50 -13.44 -44.63
C GLN A 110 33.77 -14.78 -44.79
N GLY A 111 32.44 -14.80 -44.63
CA GLY A 111 31.62 -16.02 -44.73
C GLY A 111 31.29 -16.48 -46.15
N ARG A 112 31.53 -15.65 -47.18
CA ARG A 112 31.07 -15.90 -48.55
C ARG A 112 32.19 -16.40 -49.48
N ALA A 113 31.88 -17.40 -50.30
CA ALA A 113 32.90 -18.09 -51.10
C ALA A 113 33.01 -17.65 -52.59
N LYS A 114 31.97 -17.05 -53.21
CA LYS A 114 31.89 -17.04 -54.69
C LYS A 114 31.43 -15.76 -55.42
N LEU A 115 31.01 -14.67 -54.75
CA LEU A 115 30.48 -13.48 -55.45
C LEU A 115 31.13 -12.14 -55.02
N PRO A 116 31.33 -11.18 -55.94
CA PRO A 116 31.82 -9.84 -55.60
C PRO A 116 30.77 -9.04 -54.85
N LEU A 117 31.09 -8.61 -53.63
CA LEU A 117 30.21 -7.84 -52.74
C LEU A 117 30.46 -6.33 -52.88
N LYS A 118 29.43 -5.54 -53.21
CA LYS A 118 29.50 -4.07 -53.11
C LYS A 118 29.04 -3.62 -51.72
N LYS A 119 29.91 -2.88 -51.02
CA LYS A 119 29.61 -2.37 -49.67
C LYS A 119 28.30 -1.55 -49.59
N ALA A 120 27.94 -0.84 -50.65
CA ALA A 120 26.71 -0.04 -50.71
C ALA A 120 25.42 -0.88 -50.61
N ASP A 121 25.45 -2.14 -51.06
CA ASP A 121 24.26 -3.01 -51.08
C ASP A 121 23.87 -3.52 -49.67
N TYR A 122 24.80 -3.43 -48.72
CA TYR A 122 24.63 -3.88 -47.33
C TYR A 122 24.42 -2.72 -46.34
N LYS A 123 24.14 -1.51 -46.85
CA LYS A 123 23.92 -0.32 -46.02
C LYS A 123 22.42 -0.15 -45.73
N TRP A 124 22.01 -0.37 -44.48
CA TRP A 124 20.60 -0.21 -44.09
C TRP A 124 20.18 1.27 -44.05
N GLY A 125 21.08 2.16 -43.62
CA GLY A 125 20.82 3.61 -43.59
C GLY A 125 19.76 4.08 -42.58
N TYR A 126 19.31 3.22 -41.66
CA TYR A 126 18.30 3.57 -40.65
C TYR A 126 18.91 4.32 -39.44
N ASN A 127 19.38 5.54 -39.67
CA ASN A 127 20.14 6.32 -38.67
C ASN A 127 19.38 6.60 -37.38
N PHE A 128 18.04 6.74 -37.43
CA PHE A 128 17.22 6.93 -36.24
C PHE A 128 17.32 5.73 -35.28
N PHE A 129 17.21 4.50 -35.81
CA PHE A 129 17.34 3.29 -35.00
C PHE A 129 18.75 3.15 -34.42
N LYS A 130 19.79 3.41 -35.21
CA LYS A 130 21.20 3.42 -34.76
C LYS A 130 21.46 4.44 -33.65
N ASN A 131 20.92 5.66 -33.77
CA ASN A 131 21.01 6.67 -32.72
C ASN A 131 20.31 6.21 -31.43
N LYS A 132 19.16 5.55 -31.54
CA LYS A 132 18.46 4.97 -30.40
C LYS A 132 19.27 3.85 -29.75
N LEU A 133 19.93 2.99 -30.54
CA LEU A 133 20.83 1.96 -30.03
C LEU A 133 22.02 2.56 -29.29
N ASN A 134 22.62 3.65 -29.77
CA ASN A 134 23.71 4.33 -29.05
C ASN A 134 23.26 4.98 -27.74
N GLY A 135 21.98 5.37 -27.63
CA GLY A 135 21.40 5.86 -26.39
C GLY A 135 21.00 4.76 -25.40
N GLY A 136 20.90 3.50 -25.85
CA GLY A 136 20.68 2.30 -25.04
C GLY A 136 21.93 1.41 -25.00
N PHE A 137 21.85 0.29 -24.30
CA PHE A 137 23.00 -0.59 -24.04
C PHE A 137 24.24 0.21 -23.58
N ALA A 138 24.03 1.14 -22.66
CA ALA A 138 25.03 2.12 -22.26
C ALA A 138 25.23 2.11 -20.75
N LEU A 139 26.48 2.32 -20.33
CA LEU A 139 26.85 2.54 -18.94
C LEU A 139 26.97 4.05 -18.70
N LEU A 140 26.19 4.59 -17.76
CA LEU A 140 26.07 6.02 -17.54
C LEU A 140 26.45 6.40 -16.12
N ASP A 141 27.00 7.60 -15.96
CA ASP A 141 27.14 8.20 -14.64
C ASP A 141 25.78 8.41 -13.98
N THR A 142 25.66 7.94 -12.75
CA THR A 142 24.46 8.13 -11.96
C THR A 142 24.46 9.50 -11.27
N LYS A 143 23.26 10.08 -11.11
CA LYS A 143 23.04 11.25 -10.26
C LYS A 143 22.59 10.89 -8.85
N LEU A 144 22.32 9.61 -8.61
CA LEU A 144 21.89 9.10 -7.32
C LEU A 144 23.05 9.19 -6.32
N LYS A 145 22.73 9.63 -5.11
CA LYS A 145 23.70 9.75 -4.01
C LYS A 145 23.14 9.01 -2.81
N THR A 146 24.03 8.33 -2.09
CA THR A 146 23.73 7.66 -0.83
C THR A 146 24.67 8.20 0.24
N GLU A 147 24.18 8.29 1.47
CA GLU A 147 24.99 8.61 2.64
C GLU A 147 25.40 7.29 3.30
N ASP A 148 26.59 7.22 3.89
CA ASP A 148 27.06 6.00 4.54
C ASP A 148 26.53 5.97 5.98
N LEU A 149 25.55 5.11 6.25
CA LEU A 149 24.88 4.95 7.54
C LEU A 149 25.15 3.56 8.15
N SER A 150 26.10 2.80 7.58
CA SER A 150 26.41 1.42 7.98
C SER A 150 26.96 1.27 9.41
N GLU A 151 27.48 2.35 9.98
CA GLU A 151 27.90 2.40 11.39
C GLU A 151 26.72 2.51 12.36
N LEU A 152 25.56 2.98 11.89
CA LEU A 152 24.37 3.24 12.70
C LEU A 152 23.33 2.14 12.58
N THR A 153 23.22 1.51 11.40
CA THR A 153 22.24 0.45 11.15
C THR A 153 22.70 -0.45 10.00
N PHE A 154 21.97 -1.53 9.76
CA PHE A 154 22.23 -2.47 8.67
C PHE A 154 20.92 -3.14 8.27
N LYS A 155 20.74 -3.43 6.97
CA LYS A 155 19.55 -4.12 6.45
C LYS A 155 19.93 -5.32 5.61
N GLU A 156 19.55 -6.50 6.10
CA GLU A 156 19.66 -7.75 5.35
C GLU A 156 18.58 -7.86 4.28
N ALA A 157 18.84 -8.71 3.28
CA ALA A 157 17.83 -9.06 2.30
C ALA A 157 16.73 -9.91 2.95
N ASP A 158 15.46 -9.63 2.65
CA ASP A 158 14.33 -10.39 3.19
C ASP A 158 14.34 -11.84 2.72
N THR A 159 14.84 -12.09 1.50
CA THR A 159 15.00 -13.44 0.97
C THR A 159 16.27 -13.54 0.14
N THR A 160 16.95 -14.69 0.20
CA THR A 160 18.06 -15.03 -0.69
C THR A 160 17.75 -16.37 -1.35
N GLU A 161 17.63 -16.37 -2.67
CA GLU A 161 17.29 -17.55 -3.45
C GLU A 161 18.44 -17.93 -4.39
N ALA A 162 18.68 -19.23 -4.55
CA ALA A 162 19.51 -19.72 -5.65
C ALA A 162 18.66 -19.67 -6.93
N LEU A 163 19.23 -19.14 -8.01
CA LEU A 163 18.53 -19.15 -9.29
C LEU A 163 18.33 -20.61 -9.73
N LYS A 164 17.07 -21.00 -9.93
CA LYS A 164 16.75 -22.33 -10.46
C LYS A 164 16.97 -22.32 -11.97
N ASP A 165 17.43 -23.44 -12.51
CA ASP A 165 17.45 -23.64 -13.95
C ASP A 165 16.02 -23.54 -14.50
N VAL A 166 15.87 -22.80 -15.58
CA VAL A 166 14.61 -22.70 -16.31
C VAL A 166 14.36 -24.05 -16.98
N PRO A 167 13.16 -24.65 -16.85
CA PRO A 167 12.93 -26.03 -17.27
C PRO A 167 12.86 -26.23 -18.80
N PHE A 168 13.06 -25.17 -19.58
CA PHE A 168 12.96 -25.15 -21.03
C PHE A 168 14.12 -24.35 -21.65
N LYS A 169 14.46 -24.66 -22.90
CA LYS A 169 15.48 -23.97 -23.69
C LYS A 169 14.85 -22.88 -24.54
N SER A 170 15.66 -21.94 -25.02
CA SER A 170 15.19 -20.88 -25.93
C SER A 170 14.52 -21.42 -27.21
N SER A 171 14.89 -22.62 -27.66
CA SER A 171 14.27 -23.29 -28.82
C SER A 171 12.84 -23.75 -28.58
N ASP A 172 12.44 -23.90 -27.32
CA ASP A 172 11.14 -24.44 -26.93
C ASP A 172 10.10 -23.33 -26.84
N LEU A 173 10.54 -22.07 -26.94
CA LEU A 173 9.74 -20.86 -26.84
C LEU A 173 9.15 -20.47 -28.19
N THR A 174 7.97 -19.87 -28.15
CA THR A 174 7.30 -19.31 -29.34
C THR A 174 7.87 -17.95 -29.78
N LEU A 175 8.83 -17.39 -29.04
CA LEU A 175 9.50 -16.11 -29.31
C LEU A 175 11.04 -16.22 -29.23
N ASP A 176 11.74 -15.28 -29.87
CA ASP A 176 13.18 -15.10 -29.69
C ASP A 176 13.50 -14.45 -28.34
N ALA A 177 13.76 -15.29 -27.33
CA ALA A 177 14.11 -14.84 -25.99
C ALA A 177 15.38 -13.97 -25.97
N GLY A 178 16.35 -14.24 -26.85
CA GLY A 178 17.58 -13.46 -26.92
C GLY A 178 17.28 -12.01 -27.32
N GLN A 179 16.53 -11.82 -28.40
CA GLN A 179 16.12 -10.50 -28.89
C GLN A 179 15.22 -9.78 -27.88
N TYR A 180 14.29 -10.52 -27.25
CA TYR A 180 13.38 -9.98 -26.24
C TYR A 180 14.13 -9.46 -25.00
N ILE A 181 15.02 -10.28 -24.41
CA ILE A 181 15.76 -9.89 -23.19
C ILE A 181 16.70 -8.72 -23.49
N SER A 182 17.37 -8.73 -24.64
CA SER A 182 18.25 -7.64 -25.08
C SER A 182 17.50 -6.30 -25.16
N ASN A 183 16.28 -6.32 -25.70
CA ASN A 183 15.44 -5.14 -25.81
C ASN A 183 15.03 -4.58 -24.44
N ARG A 184 14.59 -5.45 -23.54
CA ARG A 184 13.90 -5.09 -22.28
C ARG A 184 14.84 -4.81 -21.12
N THR A 185 15.94 -5.56 -21.01
CA THR A 185 16.83 -5.54 -19.84
C THR A 185 18.31 -5.44 -20.20
N THR A 186 18.71 -5.92 -21.39
CA THR A 186 20.08 -6.34 -21.75
C THR A 186 20.48 -7.68 -21.13
N ARG A 187 21.10 -8.55 -21.94
CA ARG A 187 21.68 -9.82 -21.47
C ARG A 187 23.07 -9.61 -20.85
N ALA A 188 23.75 -8.51 -21.17
CA ALA A 188 25.12 -8.24 -20.75
C ALA A 188 25.32 -8.28 -19.23
N VAL A 189 24.35 -7.75 -18.48
CA VAL A 189 24.37 -7.75 -17.00
C VAL A 189 24.33 -9.18 -16.44
N PHE A 190 23.48 -10.03 -17.02
CA PHE A 190 23.40 -11.44 -16.63
C PHE A 190 24.64 -12.22 -17.06
N TRP A 191 25.18 -11.95 -18.26
CA TRP A 191 26.41 -12.55 -18.74
C TRP A 191 27.58 -12.26 -17.82
N GLU A 192 27.79 -10.97 -17.50
CA GLU A 192 28.89 -10.59 -16.61
C GLU A 192 28.71 -11.21 -15.23
N ALA A 193 27.50 -11.12 -14.65
CA ALA A 193 27.23 -11.70 -13.32
C ALA A 193 27.56 -13.20 -13.27
N VAL A 194 27.20 -13.98 -14.29
CA VAL A 194 27.54 -15.41 -14.37
C VAL A 194 29.05 -15.61 -14.60
N GLU A 195 29.69 -14.80 -15.44
CA GLU A 195 31.14 -14.90 -15.70
C GLU A 195 31.98 -14.63 -14.45
N SER A 196 31.55 -13.68 -13.61
CA SER A 196 32.26 -13.27 -12.39
C SER A 196 31.75 -13.91 -11.11
N GLY A 197 30.63 -14.64 -11.17
CA GLY A 197 30.00 -15.24 -9.99
C GLY A 197 29.39 -14.22 -9.03
N ARG A 198 28.99 -13.04 -9.51
CA ARG A 198 28.42 -11.94 -8.71
C ARG A 198 26.93 -12.16 -8.44
N ASP A 199 26.50 -11.88 -7.22
CA ASP A 199 25.07 -11.87 -6.88
C ASP A 199 24.33 -10.70 -7.56
N ILE A 200 23.04 -10.88 -7.79
CA ILE A 200 22.12 -9.83 -8.26
C ILE A 200 21.11 -9.51 -7.17
N GLU A 201 20.78 -8.24 -7.01
CA GLU A 201 19.83 -7.73 -6.04
C GLU A 201 18.55 -7.27 -6.76
N PHE A 202 17.42 -7.78 -6.31
CA PHE A 202 16.09 -7.38 -6.76
C PHE A 202 15.42 -6.58 -5.65
N HIS A 203 15.15 -5.31 -5.94
CA HIS A 203 14.51 -4.39 -5.02
C HIS A 203 13.05 -4.20 -5.45
N LEU A 204 12.14 -4.78 -4.67
CA LEU A 204 10.68 -4.71 -4.86
C LEU A 204 10.09 -3.40 -4.32
N GLU A 205 10.94 -2.67 -3.62
CA GLU A 205 10.69 -1.40 -2.97
C GLU A 205 10.75 -0.21 -3.94
N ASN A 206 10.26 0.94 -3.49
CA ASN A 206 10.33 2.17 -4.27
C ASN A 206 11.76 2.76 -4.31
N SER A 207 12.01 3.74 -5.19
CA SER A 207 13.36 4.31 -5.34
C SER A 207 13.93 4.96 -4.08
N ARG A 208 13.08 5.43 -3.15
CA ARG A 208 13.51 6.03 -1.87
C ARG A 208 13.98 4.94 -0.90
N GLU A 209 13.19 3.89 -0.76
CA GLU A 209 13.53 2.70 0.03
C GLU A 209 14.80 2.01 -0.48
N PHE A 210 14.96 1.87 -1.80
CA PHE A 210 16.19 1.37 -2.41
C PHE A 210 17.44 2.18 -2.00
N LEU A 211 17.38 3.51 -2.11
CA LEU A 211 18.51 4.38 -1.74
C LEU A 211 18.80 4.35 -0.24
N LYS A 212 17.75 4.19 0.58
CA LYS A 212 17.88 4.01 2.01
C LYS A 212 18.57 2.69 2.33
N ASN A 213 18.15 1.58 1.73
CA ASN A 213 18.82 0.28 1.93
C ASN A 213 20.30 0.34 1.55
N LEU A 214 20.63 1.02 0.46
CA LEU A 214 22.03 1.24 0.10
C LEU A 214 22.75 2.05 1.19
N SER A 215 22.14 3.13 1.66
CA SER A 215 22.72 4.00 2.71
C SER A 215 22.95 3.25 4.03
N GLU A 216 21.95 2.49 4.48
CA GLU A 216 22.00 1.62 5.67
C GLU A 216 23.08 0.53 5.55
N ASN A 217 23.42 0.12 4.34
CA ASN A 217 24.49 -0.86 4.10
C ASN A 217 25.83 -0.21 3.68
N GLY A 218 25.94 1.13 3.73
CA GLY A 218 27.11 1.90 3.31
C GLY A 218 27.42 1.81 1.82
N ALA A 219 26.49 1.23 1.05
CA ALA A 219 26.62 1.03 -0.38
C ALA A 219 26.31 2.31 -1.16
N HIS A 220 26.85 2.40 -2.37
CA HIS A 220 26.56 3.50 -3.28
C HIS A 220 26.41 3.04 -4.71
N VAL A 221 25.65 3.82 -5.48
CA VAL A 221 25.49 3.60 -6.92
C VAL A 221 26.73 4.13 -7.64
N VAL A 222 27.38 3.29 -8.43
CA VAL A 222 28.55 3.64 -9.25
C VAL A 222 28.11 4.10 -10.64
N LYS A 223 27.23 3.34 -11.28
CA LYS A 223 26.74 3.59 -12.64
C LYS A 223 25.28 3.14 -12.81
N GLU A 224 24.61 3.68 -13.82
CA GLU A 224 23.33 3.19 -14.34
C GLU A 224 23.57 2.40 -15.64
N VAL A 225 23.05 1.18 -15.73
CA VAL A 225 22.99 0.43 -16.99
C VAL A 225 21.67 0.75 -17.68
N ARG A 226 21.74 1.33 -18.87
CA ARG A 226 20.56 1.72 -19.65
C ARG A 226 20.25 0.68 -20.73
N PRO A 227 19.16 -0.11 -20.62
CA PRO A 227 18.71 -0.98 -21.70
C PRO A 227 18.11 -0.17 -22.87
N PHE A 228 17.84 -0.83 -23.99
CA PHE A 228 17.20 -0.18 -25.14
C PHE A 228 15.79 0.32 -24.82
N ALA A 229 14.98 -0.48 -24.12
CA ALA A 229 13.73 -0.05 -23.50
C ALA A 229 14.01 0.59 -22.13
N ASN A 230 14.62 1.77 -22.14
CA ASN A 230 15.09 2.53 -20.96
C ASN A 230 14.08 2.80 -19.83
N ASN A 231 12.78 2.63 -20.09
CA ASN A 231 11.70 2.78 -19.12
C ASN A 231 11.20 1.44 -18.56
N TYR A 232 11.73 0.31 -19.03
CA TYR A 232 11.22 -1.01 -18.66
C TYR A 232 11.85 -1.53 -17.36
N ASN A 233 13.18 -1.49 -17.24
CA ASN A 233 13.91 -1.87 -16.02
C ASN A 233 14.93 -0.78 -15.66
N LYS A 234 15.12 -0.57 -14.36
CA LYS A 234 16.15 0.31 -13.81
C LYS A 234 17.24 -0.53 -13.17
N ILE A 235 18.43 -0.50 -13.77
CA ILE A 235 19.55 -1.36 -13.43
C ILE A 235 20.71 -0.49 -12.98
N TYR A 236 21.22 -0.77 -11.79
CA TYR A 236 22.29 -0.03 -11.16
C TYR A 236 23.47 -0.94 -10.87
N VAL A 237 24.68 -0.40 -11.01
CA VAL A 237 25.89 -1.03 -10.48
C VAL A 237 26.13 -0.44 -9.11
N VAL A 238 26.13 -1.28 -8.07
CA VAL A 238 26.25 -0.86 -6.67
C VAL A 238 27.50 -1.43 -6.04
N GLN A 239 28.17 -0.62 -5.21
CA GLN A 239 29.40 -1.00 -4.52
C GLN A 239 29.20 -0.93 -3.01
N TYR A 240 29.38 -2.07 -2.33
CA TYR A 240 29.32 -2.17 -0.88
C TYR A 240 30.68 -1.89 -0.23
N PRO A 241 30.73 -1.38 1.02
CA PRO A 241 31.97 -1.15 1.75
C PRO A 241 32.78 -2.44 1.93
N GLY A 242 34.09 -2.35 1.74
CA GLY A 242 35.00 -3.49 1.95
C GLY A 242 34.92 -4.59 0.90
N GLU A 243 33.95 -4.56 -0.02
CA GLU A 243 33.90 -5.47 -1.16
C GLU A 243 34.84 -4.94 -2.26
N ALA A 244 35.69 -5.82 -2.81
CA ALA A 244 36.52 -5.49 -3.98
C ALA A 244 35.70 -5.43 -5.29
N ASN A 245 34.43 -5.84 -5.22
CA ASN A 245 33.57 -6.18 -6.33
C ASN A 245 32.24 -5.44 -6.18
N TYR A 246 31.68 -4.97 -7.30
CA TYR A 246 30.32 -4.45 -7.36
C TYR A 246 29.29 -5.57 -7.53
N ARG A 247 28.01 -5.22 -7.31
CA ARG A 247 26.84 -6.04 -7.59
C ARG A 247 25.88 -5.30 -8.53
N TYR A 248 24.91 -6.02 -9.09
CA TYR A 248 23.83 -5.42 -9.86
C TYR A 248 22.57 -5.30 -9.02
N ALA A 249 21.97 -4.11 -8.97
CA ALA A 249 20.68 -3.89 -8.36
C ALA A 249 19.64 -3.56 -9.44
N ILE A 250 18.61 -4.40 -9.57
CA ILE A 250 17.45 -4.17 -10.43
C ILE A 250 16.30 -3.70 -9.54
N THR A 251 15.74 -2.55 -9.90
CA THR A 251 14.66 -1.87 -9.15
C THR A 251 13.40 -1.77 -10.02
N SER A 252 12.31 -1.24 -9.46
CA SER A 252 11.00 -1.11 -10.13
C SER A 252 10.36 -2.47 -10.43
N ILE A 253 10.37 -3.38 -9.45
CA ILE A 253 9.74 -4.69 -9.52
C ILE A 253 8.49 -4.63 -8.63
N GLY A 254 7.33 -4.31 -9.21
CA GLY A 254 6.12 -4.01 -8.44
C GLY A 254 5.22 -5.21 -8.15
N GLY A 255 5.51 -6.38 -8.72
CA GLY A 255 4.62 -7.55 -8.69
C GLY A 255 5.36 -8.87 -8.82
N LYS A 256 4.70 -9.96 -8.44
CA LYS A 256 5.25 -11.31 -8.46
C LYS A 256 5.48 -11.78 -9.89
N ASP A 257 4.57 -11.46 -10.81
CA ASP A 257 4.72 -11.83 -12.22
C ASP A 257 5.97 -11.18 -12.80
N ARG A 258 6.25 -9.94 -12.39
CA ARG A 258 7.44 -9.20 -12.81
C ARG A 258 8.73 -9.79 -12.24
N LEU A 259 8.71 -10.18 -10.97
CA LEU A 259 9.83 -10.84 -10.31
C LEU A 259 10.17 -12.18 -10.99
N GLU A 260 9.18 -13.04 -11.19
CA GLU A 260 9.34 -14.32 -11.89
C GLU A 260 9.80 -14.13 -13.34
N HIS A 261 9.25 -13.12 -14.03
CA HIS A 261 9.71 -12.74 -15.37
C HIS A 261 11.21 -12.43 -15.39
N LEU A 262 11.72 -11.63 -14.45
CA LEU A 262 13.15 -11.30 -14.35
C LEU A 262 14.02 -12.50 -13.99
N LEU A 263 13.56 -13.38 -13.10
CA LEU A 263 14.25 -14.63 -12.76
C LEU A 263 14.42 -15.52 -14.01
N MET A 264 13.38 -15.67 -14.83
CA MET A 264 13.47 -16.40 -16.09
C MET A 264 14.40 -15.72 -17.10
N GLN A 265 14.40 -14.38 -17.21
CA GLN A 265 15.36 -13.68 -18.07
C GLN A 265 16.79 -14.01 -17.67
N PHE A 266 17.07 -14.04 -16.37
CA PHE A 266 18.39 -14.38 -15.86
C PHE A 266 18.76 -15.81 -16.25
N GLY A 267 17.88 -16.78 -15.99
CA GLY A 267 18.13 -18.19 -16.31
C GLY A 267 18.31 -18.46 -17.81
N LEU A 268 17.56 -17.77 -18.67
CA LEU A 268 17.65 -17.89 -20.13
C LEU A 268 18.88 -17.17 -20.73
N SER A 269 19.47 -16.21 -20.00
CA SER A 269 20.59 -15.40 -20.50
C SER A 269 21.95 -16.07 -20.30
N ASN A 270 22.05 -17.40 -20.33
CA ASN A 270 23.30 -18.08 -20.04
C ASN A 270 24.24 -18.19 -21.26
N LEU A 271 25.16 -17.23 -21.40
CA LEU A 271 26.08 -17.16 -22.56
C LEU A 271 26.88 -18.44 -22.78
N LYS A 272 27.39 -19.09 -21.72
CA LYS A 272 28.30 -20.24 -21.83
C LYS A 272 27.61 -21.60 -21.58
N GLY A 273 26.31 -21.61 -21.25
CA GLY A 273 25.60 -22.84 -20.89
C GLY A 273 26.13 -23.49 -19.61
N GLN A 274 26.67 -22.68 -18.70
CA GLN A 274 27.25 -23.12 -17.42
C GLN A 274 26.16 -23.25 -16.36
N GLU A 275 26.34 -24.10 -15.36
CA GLU A 275 25.46 -24.08 -14.18
C GLU A 275 25.48 -22.67 -13.53
N ILE A 276 24.30 -22.06 -13.36
CA ILE A 276 24.18 -20.73 -12.74
C ILE A 276 24.23 -20.91 -11.23
N LYS A 277 25.34 -20.53 -10.61
CA LYS A 277 25.56 -20.65 -9.15
C LYS A 277 25.26 -19.37 -8.38
N ASN A 278 24.93 -18.30 -9.11
CA ASN A 278 24.65 -16.98 -8.58
C ASN A 278 23.41 -17.01 -7.67
N LYS A 279 23.42 -16.20 -6.61
CA LYS A 279 22.24 -15.98 -5.78
C LYS A 279 21.54 -14.69 -6.21
N VAL A 280 20.23 -14.69 -6.04
CA VAL A 280 19.39 -13.50 -6.14
C VAL A 280 18.99 -13.10 -4.73
N ARG A 281 19.27 -11.85 -4.37
CA ARG A 281 18.89 -11.26 -3.08
C ARG A 281 17.67 -10.37 -3.30
N ILE A 282 16.61 -10.61 -2.56
CA ILE A 282 15.34 -9.92 -2.72
C ILE A 282 15.13 -9.01 -1.51
N PHE A 283 14.88 -7.73 -1.77
CA PHE A 283 14.57 -6.70 -0.79
C PHE A 283 13.13 -6.22 -0.98
N GLY A 284 12.32 -6.28 0.07
CA GLY A 284 10.91 -5.94 0.12
C GLY A 284 9.98 -7.16 0.11
N ASP A 285 8.77 -6.95 0.62
CA ASP A 285 7.66 -7.91 0.60
C ASP A 285 6.54 -7.39 -0.33
N LEU A 286 6.20 -8.17 -1.37
CA LEU A 286 5.20 -7.77 -2.38
C LEU A 286 3.79 -7.71 -1.82
N ASP A 287 3.40 -8.61 -0.91
CA ASP A 287 2.05 -8.64 -0.36
C ASP A 287 1.82 -7.42 0.54
N VAL A 288 2.81 -7.10 1.38
CA VAL A 288 2.82 -5.88 2.19
C VAL A 288 2.78 -4.66 1.28
N ARG A 289 3.61 -4.61 0.24
CA ARG A 289 3.68 -3.46 -0.67
C ARG A 289 2.38 -3.27 -1.46
N HIS A 290 1.80 -4.34 -1.98
CA HIS A 290 0.51 -4.33 -2.68
C HIS A 290 -0.58 -3.84 -1.76
N LYS A 291 -0.60 -4.28 -0.50
CA LYS A 291 -1.58 -3.83 0.48
C LYS A 291 -1.42 -2.35 0.80
N MET A 292 -0.20 -1.87 1.05
CA MET A 292 0.07 -0.46 1.26
C MET A 292 -0.38 0.40 0.06
N MET A 293 -0.08 -0.05 -1.15
CA MET A 293 -0.49 0.65 -2.38
C MET A 293 -2.00 0.63 -2.59
N GLU A 294 -2.67 -0.48 -2.30
CA GLU A 294 -4.14 -0.57 -2.31
C GLU A 294 -4.75 0.45 -1.35
N ASP A 295 -4.24 0.54 -0.12
CA ASP A 295 -4.75 1.45 0.91
C ASP A 295 -4.46 2.92 0.58
N GLU A 296 -3.28 3.22 0.04
CA GLU A 296 -2.88 4.53 -0.46
C GLU A 296 -3.83 4.99 -1.58
N LEU A 297 -3.97 4.19 -2.64
CA LEU A 297 -4.85 4.49 -3.77
C LEU A 297 -6.31 4.58 -3.36
N THR A 298 -6.77 3.68 -2.49
CA THR A 298 -8.15 3.73 -1.98
C THR A 298 -8.39 5.03 -1.20
N GLY A 299 -7.41 5.46 -0.40
CA GLY A 299 -7.43 6.75 0.27
C GLY A 299 -7.53 7.90 -0.72
N ILE A 300 -6.59 7.99 -1.68
CA ILE A 300 -6.57 9.01 -2.73
C ILE A 300 -7.91 9.06 -3.48
N MET A 301 -8.39 7.91 -3.97
CA MET A 301 -9.60 7.83 -4.78
C MET A 301 -10.88 8.19 -4.03
N LYS A 302 -10.91 8.09 -2.69
CA LYS A 302 -12.04 8.57 -1.87
C LYS A 302 -12.12 10.10 -1.82
N HIS A 303 -11.00 10.78 -2.03
CA HIS A 303 -10.92 12.24 -2.04
C HIS A 303 -11.01 12.81 -3.46
N MET A 304 -10.96 11.96 -4.48
CA MET A 304 -11.07 12.42 -5.85
C MET A 304 -12.53 12.40 -6.32
N PRO A 305 -12.92 13.29 -7.25
CA PRO A 305 -14.20 13.16 -7.93
C PRO A 305 -14.40 11.76 -8.46
N LYS A 306 -15.61 11.22 -8.31
CA LYS A 306 -15.90 9.87 -8.82
C LYS A 306 -15.81 9.89 -10.34
N ALA A 307 -14.87 9.12 -10.88
CA ALA A 307 -14.71 9.03 -12.32
C ALA A 307 -15.94 8.37 -12.96
N LYS A 308 -16.54 9.01 -13.97
CA LYS A 308 -17.58 8.40 -14.81
C LYS A 308 -17.00 7.20 -15.54
N ARG A 309 -15.72 7.25 -15.90
CA ARG A 309 -14.99 6.18 -16.59
C ARG A 309 -13.57 6.07 -16.04
N THR A 310 -13.14 4.84 -15.79
CA THR A 310 -11.73 4.52 -15.58
C THR A 310 -11.19 3.81 -16.81
N ILE A 311 -10.14 4.35 -17.40
CA ILE A 311 -9.45 3.80 -18.56
C ILE A 311 -8.07 3.37 -18.10
N ILE A 312 -7.76 2.09 -18.20
CA ILE A 312 -6.46 1.51 -17.86
C ILE A 312 -5.76 1.19 -19.18
N GLY A 313 -4.60 1.81 -19.39
CA GLY A 313 -3.78 1.64 -20.57
C GLY A 313 -3.82 2.78 -21.56
N GLN A 314 -2.78 2.85 -22.39
CA GLN A 314 -2.57 3.89 -23.41
C GLN A 314 -2.67 5.34 -22.90
N LYS A 315 -2.40 5.61 -21.61
CA LYS A 315 -2.45 6.96 -20.99
C LYS A 315 -1.85 8.04 -21.88
N GLY A 316 -0.58 7.89 -22.27
CA GLY A 316 0.10 8.92 -23.07
C GLY A 316 -0.55 9.18 -24.45
N ALA A 317 -1.27 8.22 -25.04
CA ALA A 317 -2.04 8.47 -26.26
C ALA A 317 -3.31 9.26 -25.97
N ILE A 318 -4.02 8.95 -24.88
CA ILE A 318 -5.23 9.65 -24.46
C ILE A 318 -4.89 11.09 -24.04
N GLU A 319 -3.82 11.30 -23.26
CA GLU A 319 -3.37 12.65 -22.86
C GLU A 319 -3.09 13.53 -24.08
N ARG A 320 -2.39 13.00 -25.10
CA ARG A 320 -2.13 13.72 -26.36
C ARG A 320 -3.40 14.03 -27.16
N THR A 321 -4.42 13.19 -27.05
CA THR A 321 -5.72 13.42 -27.70
C THR A 321 -6.47 14.54 -27.00
N LEU A 322 -6.49 14.55 -25.67
CA LEU A 322 -7.15 15.59 -24.88
C LEU A 322 -6.43 16.94 -25.02
N ASP A 323 -5.10 16.97 -25.09
CA ASP A 323 -4.32 18.17 -25.45
C ASP A 323 -4.67 18.69 -26.85
N LEU A 324 -4.82 17.79 -27.84
CA LEU A 324 -5.26 18.18 -29.18
C LEU A 324 -6.66 18.78 -29.16
N LEU A 325 -7.61 18.17 -28.42
CA LEU A 325 -8.97 18.69 -28.27
C LEU A 325 -9.01 20.04 -27.55
N TRP A 326 -8.12 20.27 -26.57
CA TRP A 326 -7.98 21.55 -25.89
C TRP A 326 -7.54 22.65 -26.87
N LYS A 327 -6.55 22.36 -27.74
CA LYS A 327 -6.13 23.27 -28.82
C LYS A 327 -7.23 23.54 -29.82
N ILE A 328 -8.01 22.52 -30.19
CA ILE A 328 -9.19 22.67 -31.06
C ILE A 328 -10.22 23.59 -30.40
N ARG A 329 -10.47 23.44 -29.09
CA ARG A 329 -11.39 24.33 -28.35
C ARG A 329 -10.90 25.77 -28.34
N ALA A 330 -9.60 26.00 -28.19
CA ALA A 330 -9.01 27.34 -28.26
C ALA A 330 -9.21 27.99 -29.65
N LEU A 331 -8.99 27.22 -30.71
CA LEU A 331 -9.27 27.65 -32.09
C LEU A 331 -10.76 27.90 -32.32
N SER A 332 -11.64 27.07 -31.76
CA SER A 332 -13.09 27.26 -31.83
C SER A 332 -13.53 28.54 -31.14
N ASN A 333 -13.00 28.83 -29.94
CA ASN A 333 -13.31 30.08 -29.22
C ASN A 333 -12.90 31.31 -30.04
N LEU A 334 -11.76 31.27 -30.75
CA LEU A 334 -11.35 32.36 -31.64
C LEU A 334 -12.17 32.39 -32.93
N TYR A 335 -12.59 31.24 -33.46
CA TYR A 335 -13.40 31.15 -34.67
C TYR A 335 -14.77 31.83 -34.50
N ASP A 336 -15.34 31.77 -33.30
CA ASP A 336 -16.60 32.45 -32.97
C ASP A 336 -16.48 33.99 -33.09
N ASP A 337 -15.29 34.54 -32.88
CA ASP A 337 -15.00 35.98 -32.97
C ASP A 337 -14.40 36.41 -34.33
N GLU A 338 -13.44 35.62 -34.84
CA GLU A 338 -12.62 35.91 -36.03
C GLU A 338 -12.47 34.66 -36.92
N PRO A 339 -13.53 34.25 -37.63
CA PRO A 339 -13.52 33.01 -38.40
C PRO A 339 -12.47 33.01 -39.52
N ASP A 340 -12.23 34.16 -40.16
CA ASP A 340 -11.26 34.28 -41.25
C ASP A 340 -9.81 34.13 -40.75
N SER A 341 -9.50 34.60 -39.53
CA SER A 341 -8.17 34.43 -38.91
C SER A 341 -7.86 32.95 -38.70
N VAL A 342 -8.84 32.16 -38.23
CA VAL A 342 -8.70 30.73 -38.00
C VAL A 342 -8.65 29.94 -39.32
N LEU A 343 -9.59 30.21 -40.25
CA LEU A 343 -9.64 29.53 -41.55
C LEU A 343 -8.44 29.88 -42.45
N GLY A 344 -7.85 31.06 -42.26
CA GLY A 344 -6.65 31.52 -42.95
C GLY A 344 -5.43 30.62 -42.76
N GLU A 345 -5.36 29.92 -41.62
CA GLU A 345 -4.27 28.99 -41.30
C GLU A 345 -4.42 27.60 -41.92
N PHE A 346 -5.56 27.31 -42.54
CA PHE A 346 -5.82 26.08 -43.28
C PHE A 346 -5.78 26.33 -44.80
N VAL A 347 -5.33 25.32 -45.55
CA VAL A 347 -5.33 25.38 -47.01
C VAL A 347 -6.75 25.45 -47.54
N GLU A 348 -6.95 26.17 -48.65
CA GLU A 348 -8.28 26.51 -49.19
C GLU A 348 -9.22 25.31 -49.31
N LYS A 349 -8.71 24.17 -49.82
CA LYS A 349 -9.46 22.92 -49.98
C LYS A 349 -9.96 22.27 -48.69
N GLU A 350 -9.46 22.67 -47.52
CA GLU A 350 -9.81 22.12 -46.20
C GLU A 350 -10.68 23.08 -45.39
N ARG A 351 -10.85 24.34 -45.84
CA ARG A 351 -11.56 25.37 -45.08
C ARG A 351 -13.02 25.01 -44.84
N ASP A 352 -13.69 24.44 -45.83
CA ASP A 352 -15.09 24.04 -45.71
C ASP A 352 -15.27 22.89 -44.72
N ASP A 353 -14.37 21.91 -44.73
CA ASP A 353 -14.39 20.78 -43.78
C ASP A 353 -14.12 21.26 -42.35
N VAL A 354 -13.12 22.15 -42.16
CA VAL A 354 -12.80 22.75 -40.85
C VAL A 354 -13.96 23.61 -40.35
N LYS A 355 -14.53 24.44 -41.22
CA LYS A 355 -15.71 25.26 -40.91
C LYS A 355 -16.89 24.41 -40.49
N LYS A 356 -17.15 23.32 -41.21
CA LYS A 356 -18.21 22.38 -40.88
C LYS A 356 -17.96 21.72 -39.52
N PHE A 357 -16.74 21.21 -39.30
CA PHE A 357 -16.35 20.60 -38.03
C PHE A 357 -16.47 21.54 -36.83
N LEU A 358 -16.01 22.79 -36.94
CA LEU A 358 -16.13 23.78 -35.85
C LEU A 358 -17.59 24.15 -35.57
N ALA A 359 -18.49 24.05 -36.56
CA ALA A 359 -19.91 24.32 -36.38
C ALA A 359 -20.71 23.11 -35.85
N THR A 360 -20.39 21.88 -36.28
CA THR A 360 -21.12 20.65 -35.91
C THR A 360 -20.52 19.93 -34.71
N GLU A 361 -19.25 20.21 -34.42
CA GLU A 361 -18.42 19.49 -33.45
C GLU A 361 -18.40 17.96 -33.70
N ASP A 362 -18.59 17.52 -34.95
CA ASP A 362 -18.59 16.10 -35.34
C ASP A 362 -17.26 15.72 -35.99
N TYR A 363 -16.52 14.79 -35.37
CA TYR A 363 -15.22 14.33 -35.87
C TYR A 363 -15.29 13.66 -37.25
N LYS A 364 -16.49 13.27 -37.71
CA LYS A 364 -16.70 12.74 -39.07
C LYS A 364 -16.54 13.81 -40.14
N ASP A 365 -16.71 15.09 -39.79
CA ASP A 365 -16.56 16.22 -40.70
C ASP A 365 -15.09 16.61 -40.91
N TYR A 366 -14.20 16.30 -39.96
CA TYR A 366 -12.78 16.56 -40.07
C TYR A 366 -11.94 15.60 -39.20
N ASP A 367 -11.13 14.74 -39.84
CA ASP A 367 -10.31 13.75 -39.13
C ASP A 367 -9.15 14.43 -38.38
N ILE A 368 -9.36 14.66 -37.09
CA ILE A 368 -8.43 15.37 -36.21
C ILE A 368 -7.09 14.64 -36.06
N PHE A 369 -7.08 13.30 -36.11
CA PHE A 369 -5.84 12.52 -35.97
C PHE A 369 -5.00 12.55 -37.24
N LYS A 370 -5.63 12.49 -38.43
CA LYS A 370 -4.89 12.66 -39.71
C LYS A 370 -4.34 14.08 -39.86
N ASN A 371 -5.05 15.07 -39.34
CA ASN A 371 -4.69 16.48 -39.48
C ASN A 371 -4.01 17.09 -38.23
N LYS A 372 -3.63 16.27 -37.24
CA LYS A 372 -3.04 16.71 -35.97
C LYS A 372 -1.98 17.80 -36.12
N LYS A 373 -0.96 17.59 -36.97
CA LYS A 373 0.15 18.54 -37.15
C LYS A 373 -0.33 19.91 -37.67
N LYS A 374 -1.36 19.92 -38.51
CA LYS A 374 -1.92 21.17 -39.07
C LYS A 374 -2.66 21.95 -37.98
N ILE A 375 -3.45 21.25 -37.16
CA ILE A 375 -4.16 21.85 -36.03
C ILE A 375 -3.17 22.45 -35.03
N GLU A 376 -2.11 21.70 -34.67
CA GLU A 376 -1.04 22.19 -33.78
C GLU A 376 -0.35 23.43 -34.38
N THR A 377 -0.05 23.43 -35.68
CA THR A 377 0.57 24.58 -36.36
C THR A 377 -0.34 25.80 -36.38
N ALA A 378 -1.65 25.62 -36.63
CA ALA A 378 -2.63 26.71 -36.61
C ALA A 378 -2.75 27.32 -35.21
N PHE A 379 -2.83 26.47 -34.17
CA PHE A 379 -2.83 26.92 -32.78
C PHE A 379 -1.56 27.69 -32.43
N ASP A 380 -0.38 27.15 -32.73
CA ASP A 380 0.90 27.80 -32.38
C ASP A 380 1.04 29.20 -32.98
N LYS A 381 0.54 29.41 -34.21
CA LYS A 381 0.53 30.73 -34.85
C LYS A 381 -0.47 31.71 -34.25
N LEU A 382 -1.62 31.22 -33.79
CA LEU A 382 -2.71 32.03 -33.24
C LEU A 382 -2.68 32.15 -31.71
N LYS A 383 -1.77 31.43 -31.04
CA LYS A 383 -1.67 31.34 -29.57
C LYS A 383 -1.60 32.72 -28.89
N ALA A 384 -0.75 33.61 -29.39
CA ALA A 384 -0.59 34.94 -28.81
C ALA A 384 -1.89 35.77 -28.90
N THR A 385 -2.65 35.63 -29.99
CA THR A 385 -3.95 36.28 -30.18
C THR A 385 -5.00 35.71 -29.23
N ILE A 386 -5.05 34.38 -29.09
CA ILE A 386 -5.96 33.68 -28.18
C ILE A 386 -5.72 34.12 -26.73
N GLU A 387 -4.45 34.14 -26.30
CA GLU A 387 -4.06 34.55 -24.95
C GLU A 387 -4.37 36.02 -24.69
N ALA A 388 -4.08 36.92 -25.64
CA ALA A 388 -4.33 38.36 -25.49
C ALA A 388 -5.82 38.70 -25.36
N LYS A 389 -6.70 37.88 -25.94
CA LYS A 389 -8.16 38.04 -25.86
C LYS A 389 -8.81 37.29 -24.69
N GLY A 390 -8.03 36.52 -23.92
CA GLY A 390 -8.58 35.68 -22.85
C GLY A 390 -9.47 34.54 -23.37
N LEU A 391 -9.23 34.06 -24.60
CA LEU A 391 -9.99 32.99 -25.24
C LEU A 391 -9.40 31.59 -24.98
N THR A 392 -8.38 31.51 -24.14
CA THR A 392 -7.76 30.25 -23.70
C THR A 392 -8.79 29.41 -22.94
N PRO A 393 -9.04 28.16 -23.34
CA PRO A 393 -9.96 27.30 -22.61
C PRO A 393 -9.36 26.84 -21.27
N GLU A 394 -10.22 26.60 -20.30
CA GLU A 394 -9.84 25.96 -19.03
C GLU A 394 -9.15 24.61 -19.28
N GLU A 395 -8.19 24.24 -18.42
CA GLU A 395 -7.46 22.99 -18.55
C GLU A 395 -8.35 21.78 -18.30
N PHE A 396 -8.21 20.74 -19.13
CA PHE A 396 -8.96 19.49 -18.93
C PHE A 396 -8.32 18.59 -17.87
N LYS A 397 -6.98 18.63 -17.73
CA LYS A 397 -6.25 17.76 -16.81
C LYS A 397 -6.27 18.39 -15.41
N MET A 398 -7.06 17.79 -14.52
CA MET A 398 -7.22 18.30 -13.16
C MET A 398 -6.24 17.68 -12.16
N TYR A 399 -5.72 16.50 -12.47
CA TYR A 399 -4.81 15.79 -11.58
C TYR A 399 -3.86 14.86 -12.33
N ASP A 400 -2.67 14.70 -11.75
CA ASP A 400 -1.67 13.73 -12.16
C ASP A 400 -1.05 13.09 -10.93
N TYR A 401 -1.07 11.77 -10.91
CA TYR A 401 -0.40 10.91 -9.95
C TYR A 401 0.57 10.05 -10.72
N ASP A 402 1.84 10.07 -10.34
CA ASP A 402 2.86 9.28 -11.00
C ASP A 402 3.77 8.67 -9.94
N ASN A 403 3.62 7.37 -9.72
CA ASN A 403 4.54 6.56 -8.95
C ASN A 403 5.17 5.49 -9.86
N PHE A 404 6.17 4.76 -9.37
CA PHE A 404 6.92 3.82 -10.21
C PHE A 404 6.11 2.62 -10.75
N VAL A 405 4.94 2.31 -10.20
CA VAL A 405 4.05 1.19 -10.59
C VAL A 405 2.79 1.68 -11.32
N ILE A 406 2.27 2.84 -10.91
CA ILE A 406 0.98 3.39 -11.31
C ILE A 406 1.15 4.87 -11.64
N SER A 407 0.80 5.20 -12.88
CA SER A 407 0.66 6.58 -13.36
C SER A 407 -0.79 6.81 -13.74
N MET A 408 -1.46 7.80 -13.15
CA MET A 408 -2.89 8.10 -13.30
C MET A 408 -3.11 9.60 -13.51
N SER A 409 -4.03 9.98 -14.40
CA SER A 409 -4.51 11.37 -14.53
C SER A 409 -6.02 11.42 -14.56
N ASP A 410 -6.60 12.46 -13.95
CA ASP A 410 -8.03 12.76 -14.10
C ASP A 410 -8.23 13.93 -15.05
N PHE A 411 -9.14 13.72 -16.00
CA PHE A 411 -9.59 14.72 -16.94
C PHE A 411 -11.05 15.06 -16.70
N ILE A 412 -11.35 16.35 -16.61
CA ILE A 412 -12.71 16.84 -16.43
C ILE A 412 -13.06 17.81 -17.55
N PHE A 413 -14.19 17.57 -18.20
CA PHE A 413 -14.70 18.41 -19.28
C PHE A 413 -16.22 18.26 -19.39
N LYS A 414 -16.86 19.19 -20.08
CA LYS A 414 -18.28 19.13 -20.44
C LYS A 414 -18.47 18.47 -21.79
N ASN A 415 -19.41 17.53 -21.85
CA ASN A 415 -19.83 16.90 -23.11
C ASN A 415 -20.78 17.81 -23.93
N LYS A 416 -21.25 17.35 -25.09
CA LYS A 416 -22.21 18.07 -25.94
C LYS A 416 -23.52 18.44 -25.23
N LYS A 417 -23.90 17.71 -24.18
CA LYS A 417 -25.08 17.98 -23.34
C LYS A 417 -24.81 19.01 -22.22
N GLY A 418 -23.56 19.43 -22.03
CA GLY A 418 -23.15 20.33 -20.95
C GLY A 418 -22.92 19.63 -19.60
N GLU A 419 -22.98 18.30 -19.56
CA GLU A 419 -22.75 17.49 -18.36
C GLU A 419 -21.25 17.35 -18.07
N ASP A 420 -20.86 17.40 -16.80
CA ASP A 420 -19.48 17.13 -16.40
C ASP A 420 -19.14 15.65 -16.57
N VAL A 421 -18.07 15.37 -17.29
CA VAL A 421 -17.52 14.03 -17.54
C VAL A 421 -16.13 13.97 -16.91
N VAL A 422 -15.94 13.00 -16.01
CA VAL A 422 -14.65 12.71 -15.40
C VAL A 422 -14.08 11.42 -15.98
N TRP A 423 -12.97 11.52 -16.70
CA TRP A 423 -12.18 10.40 -17.19
C TRP A 423 -10.94 10.22 -16.33
N ARG A 424 -10.83 9.06 -15.67
CA ARG A 424 -9.62 8.64 -14.95
C ARG A 424 -8.80 7.75 -15.86
N VAL A 425 -7.61 8.17 -16.22
CA VAL A 425 -6.76 7.50 -17.19
C VAL A 425 -5.49 7.00 -16.50
N VAL A 426 -5.30 5.69 -16.47
CA VAL A 426 -4.18 5.00 -15.83
C VAL A 426 -3.26 4.40 -16.89
N ALA A 427 -1.95 4.41 -16.67
CA ALA A 427 -0.98 3.71 -17.50
C ALA A 427 -1.10 2.18 -17.35
N ASN A 428 -0.49 1.41 -18.25
CA ASN A 428 -0.37 -0.03 -18.08
C ASN A 428 0.68 -0.34 -17.00
N SER A 429 0.40 -1.37 -16.20
CA SER A 429 1.32 -2.00 -15.23
C SER A 429 1.55 -3.45 -15.69
N TRP A 430 2.62 -4.11 -15.22
CA TRP A 430 2.93 -5.49 -15.65
C TRP A 430 2.23 -6.53 -14.77
N GLY A 431 1.37 -7.36 -15.36
CA GLY A 431 0.74 -8.50 -14.69
C GLY A 431 0.02 -8.13 -13.40
N ASP A 432 0.41 -8.77 -12.29
CA ASP A 432 -0.19 -8.58 -10.98
C ASP A 432 0.10 -7.20 -10.33
N GLU A 433 0.98 -6.38 -10.90
CA GLU A 433 1.16 -4.97 -10.50
C GLU A 433 -0.13 -4.16 -10.61
N ILE A 434 -1.08 -4.60 -11.45
CA ILE A 434 -2.39 -3.97 -11.59
C ILE A 434 -3.34 -4.30 -10.43
N ALA A 435 -3.03 -5.32 -9.62
CA ALA A 435 -3.93 -5.82 -8.60
C ALA A 435 -4.26 -4.79 -7.50
N PRO A 436 -3.30 -4.03 -6.94
CA PRO A 436 -3.61 -2.97 -5.97
C PRO A 436 -4.55 -1.91 -6.54
N LEU A 437 -4.34 -1.49 -7.79
CA LEU A 437 -5.22 -0.56 -8.49
C LEU A 437 -6.63 -1.14 -8.65
N ALA A 438 -6.74 -2.38 -9.12
CA ALA A 438 -8.02 -3.03 -9.34
C ALA A 438 -8.82 -3.17 -8.04
N LYS A 439 -8.16 -3.54 -6.94
CA LYS A 439 -8.76 -3.60 -5.60
C LYS A 439 -9.18 -2.20 -5.14
N ALA A 440 -8.33 -1.19 -5.32
CA ALA A 440 -8.65 0.20 -4.96
C ALA A 440 -9.85 0.76 -5.74
N LEU A 441 -9.92 0.52 -7.05
CA LEU A 441 -11.06 0.91 -7.90
C LEU A 441 -12.36 0.25 -7.43
N LYS A 442 -12.30 -1.05 -7.12
CA LYS A 442 -13.43 -1.80 -6.55
C LYS A 442 -13.86 -1.26 -5.18
N ASN A 443 -12.91 -1.01 -4.28
CA ASN A 443 -13.17 -0.54 -2.92
C ASN A 443 -13.67 0.92 -2.88
N SER A 444 -13.27 1.74 -3.84
CA SER A 444 -13.75 3.12 -4.02
C SER A 444 -15.04 3.22 -4.84
N GLY A 445 -15.58 2.08 -5.31
CA GLY A 445 -16.89 2.01 -5.98
C GLY A 445 -16.88 2.50 -7.43
N HIS A 446 -15.77 2.39 -8.14
CA HIS A 446 -15.72 2.60 -9.58
C HIS A 446 -16.44 1.45 -10.30
N HIS A 447 -17.28 1.79 -11.28
CA HIS A 447 -18.14 0.83 -11.97
C HIS A 447 -17.68 0.58 -13.40
N ASP A 448 -17.37 1.64 -14.15
CA ASP A 448 -17.11 1.56 -15.58
C ASP A 448 -15.62 1.56 -15.89
N ILE A 449 -15.07 0.39 -16.21
CA ILE A 449 -13.64 0.18 -16.41
C ILE A 449 -13.37 -0.30 -17.84
N THR A 450 -12.51 0.43 -18.54
CA THR A 450 -12.01 0.10 -19.88
C THR A 450 -10.53 -0.25 -19.79
N TYR A 451 -10.16 -1.48 -20.13
CA TYR A 451 -8.76 -1.90 -20.23
C TYR A 451 -8.29 -1.86 -21.69
N ILE A 452 -7.13 -1.28 -21.97
CA ILE A 452 -6.53 -1.16 -23.31
C ILE A 452 -5.12 -1.74 -23.29
N GLY A 453 -5.01 -2.98 -23.74
CA GLY A 453 -3.79 -3.80 -23.70
C GLY A 453 -3.25 -4.18 -25.08
N THR A 454 -2.22 -5.01 -25.08
CA THR A 454 -1.69 -5.69 -26.26
C THR A 454 -1.65 -7.18 -25.99
N ALA A 455 -2.04 -8.00 -26.96
CA ALA A 455 -2.13 -9.45 -26.79
C ALA A 455 -1.50 -10.20 -27.97
N GLY A 456 -0.92 -11.37 -27.68
CA GLY A 456 -0.53 -12.33 -28.70
C GLY A 456 -1.76 -13.11 -29.18
N ALA A 457 -1.93 -13.26 -30.50
CA ALA A 457 -2.96 -14.11 -31.06
C ALA A 457 -2.43 -15.52 -31.29
N PHE A 458 -3.25 -16.53 -31.03
CA PHE A 458 -2.90 -17.91 -31.39
C PHE A 458 -3.00 -18.12 -32.91
N PRO A 459 -2.12 -18.96 -33.49
CA PRO A 459 -2.13 -19.25 -34.93
C PRO A 459 -3.47 -19.86 -35.36
N ASP A 460 -3.80 -19.66 -36.65
CA ASP A 460 -4.99 -20.21 -37.30
C ASP A 460 -6.36 -19.79 -36.72
N LYS A 461 -6.41 -18.85 -35.78
CA LYS A 461 -7.66 -18.28 -35.22
C LYS A 461 -8.26 -17.13 -36.04
N GLY A 462 -7.64 -16.76 -37.17
CA GLY A 462 -8.13 -15.72 -38.08
C GLY A 462 -7.86 -14.27 -37.63
N TYR A 463 -6.99 -14.08 -36.64
CA TYR A 463 -6.51 -12.76 -36.20
C TYR A 463 -5.18 -12.41 -36.88
N LYS A 464 -4.94 -11.11 -37.06
CA LYS A 464 -3.72 -10.58 -37.67
C LYS A 464 -3.14 -9.46 -36.82
N VAL A 465 -1.84 -9.26 -36.93
CA VAL A 465 -1.16 -8.14 -36.28
C VAL A 465 -1.79 -6.79 -36.65
N GLY A 466 -2.10 -6.01 -35.61
CA GLY A 466 -2.74 -4.70 -35.74
C GLY A 466 -4.28 -4.76 -35.74
N ASP A 467 -4.89 -5.94 -35.68
CA ASP A 467 -6.32 -6.07 -35.41
C ASP A 467 -6.62 -5.55 -33.99
N LEU A 468 -7.74 -4.85 -33.84
CA LEU A 468 -8.33 -4.54 -32.54
C LEU A 468 -9.32 -5.66 -32.20
N VAL A 469 -9.10 -6.35 -31.10
CA VAL A 469 -9.99 -7.41 -30.61
C VAL A 469 -10.66 -6.99 -29.30
N ILE A 470 -11.93 -7.37 -29.16
CA ILE A 470 -12.74 -7.13 -27.96
C ILE A 470 -13.13 -8.50 -27.42
N PRO A 471 -12.31 -9.08 -26.52
CA PRO A 471 -12.57 -10.40 -25.97
C PRO A 471 -13.87 -10.43 -25.18
N THR A 472 -14.53 -11.58 -25.22
CA THR A 472 -15.77 -11.81 -24.47
C THR A 472 -15.51 -12.49 -23.14
N HIS A 473 -14.41 -13.23 -23.02
CA HIS A 473 -14.03 -14.02 -21.86
C HIS A 473 -12.54 -13.85 -21.54
N ALA A 474 -12.18 -14.14 -20.30
CA ALA A 474 -10.80 -14.38 -19.86
C ALA A 474 -10.76 -15.74 -19.16
N TYR A 475 -9.72 -16.53 -19.42
CA TYR A 475 -9.51 -17.81 -18.76
C TYR A 475 -8.92 -17.56 -17.37
N VAL A 476 -9.69 -17.89 -16.34
CA VAL A 476 -9.35 -17.63 -14.93
C VAL A 476 -9.75 -18.84 -14.08
N ASP A 477 -8.81 -19.31 -13.25
CA ASP A 477 -8.99 -20.45 -12.34
C ASP A 477 -9.57 -21.69 -13.07
N GLY A 478 -8.99 -22.04 -14.22
CA GLY A 478 -9.36 -23.23 -15.02
C GLY A 478 -10.67 -23.10 -15.82
N SER A 479 -11.21 -21.89 -16.02
CA SER A 479 -12.46 -21.71 -16.78
C SER A 479 -12.58 -20.35 -17.45
N ASN A 480 -13.29 -20.30 -18.59
CA ASN A 480 -13.59 -19.05 -19.29
C ASN A 480 -14.64 -18.23 -18.53
N LYS A 481 -14.22 -17.08 -17.98
CA LYS A 481 -15.05 -16.12 -17.26
C LYS A 481 -15.41 -14.94 -18.16
N LYS A 482 -16.70 -14.63 -18.28
CA LYS A 482 -17.18 -13.49 -19.10
C LYS A 482 -16.64 -12.15 -18.60
N LEU A 483 -16.20 -11.29 -19.52
CA LEU A 483 -15.92 -9.86 -19.31
C LEU A 483 -17.25 -9.07 -19.37
N TYR A 484 -17.51 -8.20 -18.39
CA TYR A 484 -18.78 -7.48 -18.22
C TYR A 484 -18.78 -6.11 -18.94
N GLY A 485 -19.87 -5.35 -18.91
CA GLY A 485 -20.01 -4.09 -19.68
C GLY A 485 -20.43 -4.23 -21.15
N GLU A 486 -20.76 -3.12 -21.79
CA GLU A 486 -21.14 -3.04 -23.20
C GLU A 486 -19.89 -2.84 -24.09
N ALA A 487 -19.77 -3.63 -25.17
CA ALA A 487 -18.69 -3.47 -26.13
C ALA A 487 -18.96 -2.25 -27.03
N LEU A 488 -17.96 -1.39 -27.23
CA LEU A 488 -18.05 -0.29 -28.18
C LEU A 488 -18.17 -0.83 -29.61
N ASP A 489 -19.05 -0.22 -30.40
CA ASP A 489 -19.10 -0.44 -31.85
C ASP A 489 -17.95 0.32 -32.52
N ILE A 490 -16.91 -0.40 -32.92
CA ILE A 490 -15.69 0.16 -33.50
C ILE A 490 -15.46 -0.46 -34.87
N ASP A 491 -15.41 0.38 -35.90
CA ASP A 491 -15.23 -0.07 -37.29
C ASP A 491 -13.95 -0.91 -37.47
N GLY A 492 -14.14 -2.17 -37.85
CA GLY A 492 -13.08 -3.15 -38.07
C GLY A 492 -12.56 -3.85 -36.82
N ALA A 493 -13.15 -3.61 -35.64
CA ALA A 493 -12.85 -4.39 -34.44
C ALA A 493 -13.50 -5.78 -34.49
N LYS A 494 -12.81 -6.80 -33.98
CA LYS A 494 -13.33 -8.18 -33.90
C LYS A 494 -13.80 -8.47 -32.49
N VAL A 495 -15.10 -8.75 -32.32
CA VAL A 495 -15.69 -9.09 -31.02
C VAL A 495 -15.79 -10.59 -30.88
N GLY A 496 -15.27 -11.14 -29.78
CA GLY A 496 -15.28 -12.59 -29.54
C GLY A 496 -13.99 -13.12 -28.94
N GLY A 497 -13.97 -14.42 -28.67
CA GLY A 497 -12.80 -15.15 -28.16
C GLY A 497 -12.55 -15.02 -26.66
N SER A 498 -11.56 -15.79 -26.19
CA SER A 498 -11.09 -15.82 -24.81
C SER A 498 -9.59 -15.51 -24.70
N VAL A 499 -9.22 -14.82 -23.63
CA VAL A 499 -7.83 -14.42 -23.32
C VAL A 499 -7.27 -15.29 -22.22
N ASP A 500 -6.15 -15.93 -22.48
CA ASP A 500 -5.38 -16.65 -21.47
C ASP A 500 -4.37 -15.77 -20.76
N HIS A 501 -3.93 -16.21 -19.59
CA HIS A 501 -2.92 -15.53 -18.79
C HIS A 501 -1.57 -16.22 -18.81
N VAL A 502 -0.53 -15.42 -19.02
CA VAL A 502 0.85 -15.79 -18.71
C VAL A 502 1.48 -14.69 -17.86
N TYR A 503 2.25 -15.05 -16.84
CA TYR A 503 3.00 -14.08 -16.05
C TYR A 503 4.27 -13.59 -16.79
N SER A 504 4.64 -14.30 -17.86
CA SER A 504 5.80 -14.01 -18.69
C SER A 504 5.66 -14.65 -20.07
N PRO A 505 6.12 -13.98 -21.15
CA PRO A 505 6.10 -14.56 -22.47
C PRO A 505 7.04 -15.78 -22.61
N PHE A 506 7.97 -15.99 -21.67
CA PHE A 506 8.81 -17.20 -21.67
C PHE A 506 8.07 -18.48 -21.27
N ILE A 507 6.85 -18.39 -20.75
CA ILE A 507 6.04 -19.58 -20.46
C ILE A 507 5.33 -20.04 -21.74
N GLU A 508 5.25 -19.18 -22.75
CA GLU A 508 4.64 -19.46 -24.05
C GLU A 508 5.53 -20.43 -24.86
N THR A 509 5.71 -21.65 -24.35
CA THR A 509 6.36 -22.77 -25.05
C THR A 509 5.41 -23.35 -26.09
N TYR A 510 5.93 -24.13 -27.03
CA TYR A 510 5.08 -24.86 -27.98
C TYR A 510 4.11 -25.83 -27.28
N ASP A 511 4.55 -26.51 -26.21
CA ASP A 511 3.71 -27.41 -25.42
C ASP A 511 2.59 -26.64 -24.69
N TRP A 512 2.93 -25.51 -24.08
CA TRP A 512 1.93 -24.64 -23.45
C TRP A 512 0.93 -24.12 -24.48
N LEU A 513 1.40 -23.74 -25.67
CA LEU A 513 0.55 -23.23 -26.73
C LEU A 513 -0.42 -24.30 -27.24
N GLU A 514 0.02 -25.55 -27.37
CA GLU A 514 -0.82 -26.69 -27.76
C GLU A 514 -1.97 -26.88 -26.75
N GLU A 515 -1.68 -26.78 -25.45
CA GLU A 515 -2.68 -26.83 -24.39
C GLU A 515 -3.62 -25.61 -24.45
N ALA A 516 -3.07 -24.40 -24.44
CA ALA A 516 -3.81 -23.15 -24.31
C ALA A 516 -4.78 -22.91 -25.49
N GLN A 517 -4.41 -23.32 -26.70
CA GLN A 517 -5.25 -23.22 -27.90
C GLN A 517 -6.59 -23.93 -27.78
N SER A 518 -6.69 -24.93 -26.89
CA SER A 518 -7.91 -25.69 -26.65
C SER A 518 -8.98 -24.89 -25.89
N HIS A 519 -8.59 -23.84 -25.14
CA HIS A 519 -9.51 -23.06 -24.31
C HIS A 519 -9.46 -21.54 -24.54
N SER A 520 -8.45 -21.03 -25.24
CA SER A 520 -8.27 -19.60 -25.48
C SER A 520 -7.90 -19.30 -26.95
N ASP A 521 -7.96 -18.03 -27.31
CA ASP A 521 -7.65 -17.49 -28.64
C ASP A 521 -6.52 -16.45 -28.61
N PHE A 522 -6.30 -15.86 -27.44
CA PHE A 522 -5.31 -14.83 -27.18
C PHE A 522 -4.54 -15.16 -25.91
N VAL A 523 -3.38 -14.54 -25.76
CA VAL A 523 -2.60 -14.53 -24.52
C VAL A 523 -2.22 -13.12 -24.13
N GLU A 524 -2.34 -12.82 -22.84
CA GLU A 524 -2.03 -11.51 -22.28
C GLU A 524 -1.72 -11.59 -20.77
N VAL A 525 -1.11 -10.56 -20.19
CA VAL A 525 -0.57 -10.65 -18.81
C VAL A 525 -1.57 -10.12 -17.76
N GLU A 526 -2.33 -9.05 -18.04
CA GLU A 526 -3.11 -8.32 -17.02
C GLU A 526 -4.61 -8.68 -16.97
N THR A 527 -5.21 -9.07 -18.09
CA THR A 527 -6.67 -9.18 -18.27
C THR A 527 -7.31 -10.15 -17.26
N SER A 528 -6.65 -11.28 -17.00
CA SER A 528 -7.14 -12.27 -16.04
C SER A 528 -7.07 -11.79 -14.59
N HIS A 529 -6.03 -11.04 -14.20
CA HIS A 529 -5.93 -10.42 -12.87
C HIS A 529 -7.05 -9.41 -12.66
N LEU A 530 -7.26 -8.52 -13.63
CA LEU A 530 -8.36 -7.57 -13.62
C LEU A 530 -9.70 -8.29 -13.51
N ARG A 531 -9.93 -9.34 -14.31
CA ARG A 531 -11.18 -10.11 -14.26
C ARG A 531 -11.38 -10.86 -12.94
N LYS A 532 -10.31 -11.37 -12.31
CA LYS A 532 -10.36 -12.06 -11.02
C LYS A 532 -10.79 -11.11 -9.90
N ILE A 533 -10.31 -9.87 -9.93
CA ILE A 533 -10.56 -8.87 -8.88
C ILE A 533 -11.88 -8.12 -9.13
N LEU A 534 -12.11 -7.66 -10.35
CA LEU A 534 -13.28 -6.89 -10.82
C LEU A 534 -14.40 -7.85 -11.25
N ASP A 535 -14.83 -8.71 -10.33
CA ASP A 535 -15.94 -9.62 -10.52
C ASP A 535 -17.32 -8.90 -10.60
N LYS A 536 -18.39 -9.64 -10.92
CA LYS A 536 -19.77 -9.18 -11.21
C LYS A 536 -20.46 -8.38 -10.08
N ASN A 537 -19.74 -7.95 -9.04
CA ASN A 537 -20.24 -7.16 -7.92
C ASN A 537 -20.46 -5.68 -8.34
N ASN A 538 -21.22 -5.44 -9.41
CA ASN A 538 -21.54 -4.12 -10.01
C ASN A 538 -20.38 -3.41 -10.71
N ILE A 539 -19.44 -4.14 -11.32
CA ILE A 539 -18.35 -3.52 -12.10
C ILE A 539 -18.44 -4.03 -13.54
N ASP A 540 -18.50 -3.09 -14.48
CA ASP A 540 -18.49 -3.32 -15.91
C ASP A 540 -17.06 -3.10 -16.43
N MET A 541 -16.35 -4.21 -16.64
CA MET A 541 -14.98 -4.21 -17.16
C MET A 541 -14.93 -4.80 -18.57
N ARG A 542 -14.56 -3.96 -19.55
CA ARG A 542 -14.28 -4.35 -20.94
C ARG A 542 -12.81 -4.21 -21.28
N ALA A 543 -12.24 -5.21 -21.95
CA ALA A 543 -10.90 -5.17 -22.50
C ALA A 543 -10.92 -4.90 -24.01
N TYR A 544 -9.98 -4.11 -24.50
CA TYR A 544 -9.72 -3.80 -25.90
C TYR A 544 -8.24 -4.08 -26.16
N LEU A 545 -7.95 -5.16 -26.89
CA LEU A 545 -6.60 -5.66 -27.06
C LEU A 545 -6.16 -5.44 -28.50
N LEU A 546 -5.00 -4.81 -28.67
CA LEU A 546 -4.36 -4.73 -29.98
C LEU A 546 -3.49 -5.97 -30.18
N ILE A 547 -3.72 -6.72 -31.25
CA ILE A 547 -2.90 -7.90 -31.55
C ILE A 547 -1.46 -7.48 -31.85
N SER A 548 -0.54 -7.85 -30.96
CA SER A 548 0.87 -7.51 -31.03
C SER A 548 1.67 -8.41 -31.95
N ASP A 549 1.25 -9.65 -32.06
CA ASP A 549 1.98 -10.72 -32.71
C ASP A 549 1.05 -11.93 -32.88
N VAL A 550 1.43 -12.82 -33.78
CA VAL A 550 0.83 -14.14 -33.90
C VAL A 550 1.86 -15.14 -33.43
N LEU A 551 1.56 -15.89 -32.37
CA LEU A 551 2.49 -16.86 -31.79
C LEU A 551 2.94 -17.84 -32.87
N THR A 552 4.21 -18.25 -32.81
CA THR A 552 4.91 -19.10 -33.82
C THR A 552 5.24 -18.45 -35.16
N ASN A 553 4.84 -17.19 -35.39
CA ASN A 553 5.11 -16.47 -36.63
C ASN A 553 5.98 -15.22 -36.39
N GLU A 554 7.30 -15.42 -36.31
CA GLU A 554 8.29 -14.37 -36.02
C GLU A 554 8.25 -13.16 -36.98
N GLY A 555 7.71 -13.35 -38.19
CA GLY A 555 7.54 -12.28 -39.19
C GLY A 555 6.29 -11.41 -38.98
N GLU A 556 5.32 -11.88 -38.20
CA GLU A 556 4.07 -11.19 -37.90
C GLU A 556 4.12 -10.62 -36.48
N THR A 557 4.76 -9.45 -36.33
CA THR A 557 4.80 -8.69 -35.08
C THR A 557 4.49 -7.21 -35.33
N LEU A 558 4.09 -6.47 -34.30
CA LEU A 558 3.85 -5.02 -34.43
C LEU A 558 5.13 -4.25 -34.76
N ALA A 559 6.31 -4.82 -34.51
CA ALA A 559 7.58 -4.22 -34.92
C ALA A 559 7.78 -4.29 -36.44
N SER A 560 7.30 -5.36 -37.08
CA SER A 560 7.31 -5.52 -38.55
C SER A 560 6.10 -4.86 -39.24
N ALA A 561 5.01 -4.61 -38.50
CA ALA A 561 3.85 -3.89 -39.02
C ALA A 561 4.11 -2.38 -39.20
N SER A 562 3.54 -1.77 -40.25
CA SER A 562 3.66 -0.33 -40.45
C SER A 562 3.08 0.42 -39.23
N SER A 563 3.82 1.40 -38.69
CA SER A 563 3.35 2.26 -37.58
C SER A 563 2.00 2.96 -37.84
N ALA A 564 1.55 2.99 -39.09
CA ALA A 564 0.24 3.47 -39.51
C ALA A 564 -0.91 2.55 -39.06
N LYS A 565 -0.75 1.21 -39.12
CA LYS A 565 -1.81 0.25 -38.73
C LYS A 565 -2.12 0.31 -37.24
N ARG A 566 -1.09 0.28 -36.38
CA ARG A 566 -1.20 0.44 -34.91
C ARG A 566 -1.96 1.72 -34.55
N ARG A 567 -1.57 2.84 -35.16
CA ARG A 567 -2.19 4.15 -34.91
C ARG A 567 -3.64 4.19 -35.38
N ASN A 568 -3.96 3.55 -36.51
CA ASN A 568 -5.33 3.54 -37.03
C ASN A 568 -6.31 2.85 -36.08
N ALA A 569 -5.99 1.64 -35.59
CA ALA A 569 -6.84 0.91 -34.65
C ALA A 569 -7.06 1.69 -33.34
N LEU A 570 -5.98 2.24 -32.77
CA LEU A 570 -6.06 3.06 -31.57
C LEU A 570 -6.90 4.33 -31.78
N ASN A 571 -6.71 5.03 -32.90
CA ASN A 571 -7.49 6.23 -33.23
C ASN A 571 -8.99 5.92 -33.36
N LYS A 572 -9.36 4.78 -33.96
CA LYS A 572 -10.75 4.34 -34.04
C LYS A 572 -11.34 4.02 -32.67
N LEU A 573 -10.57 3.36 -31.80
CA LEU A 573 -10.98 3.13 -30.40
C LEU A 573 -11.19 4.46 -29.67
N LEU A 574 -10.28 5.42 -29.82
CA LEU A 574 -10.42 6.76 -29.24
C LEU A 574 -11.67 7.48 -29.74
N TYR A 575 -11.97 7.44 -31.05
CA TYR A 575 -13.22 7.96 -31.58
C TYR A 575 -14.44 7.27 -30.96
N GLY A 576 -14.46 5.93 -30.88
CA GLY A 576 -15.55 5.20 -30.24
C GLY A 576 -15.76 5.58 -28.77
N MET A 577 -14.68 5.88 -28.03
CA MET A 577 -14.77 6.37 -26.66
C MET A 577 -15.31 7.79 -26.57
N LEU A 578 -14.88 8.69 -27.46
CA LEU A 578 -15.38 10.07 -27.54
C LEU A 578 -16.87 10.10 -27.94
N ASP A 579 -17.29 9.24 -28.88
CA ASP A 579 -18.67 9.13 -29.32
C ASP A 579 -19.58 8.58 -28.21
N ARG A 580 -19.16 7.54 -27.49
CA ARG A 580 -19.92 6.95 -26.37
C ARG A 580 -20.26 7.99 -25.29
N ASP A 581 -19.29 8.85 -24.94
CA ASP A 581 -19.47 9.85 -23.88
C ASP A 581 -19.92 11.22 -24.44
N GLU A 582 -20.25 11.29 -25.74
CA GLU A 582 -20.74 12.46 -26.47
C GLU A 582 -19.85 13.70 -26.33
N VAL A 583 -18.53 13.52 -26.46
CA VAL A 583 -17.54 14.54 -26.09
C VAL A 583 -17.57 15.79 -26.99
N GLY A 584 -17.59 15.64 -28.32
CA GLY A 584 -17.59 16.78 -29.27
C GLY A 584 -16.34 17.66 -29.18
N ILE A 585 -16.46 18.98 -29.27
CA ILE A 585 -15.34 19.86 -28.91
C ILE A 585 -15.50 20.19 -27.42
N PRO A 586 -14.79 19.48 -26.51
CA PRO A 586 -15.08 19.57 -25.08
C PRO A 586 -14.87 20.99 -24.55
N LYS A 587 -15.76 21.44 -23.68
CA LYS A 587 -15.60 22.68 -22.90
C LYS A 587 -14.99 22.34 -21.54
N GLY A 588 -14.10 23.19 -21.03
CA GLY A 588 -13.62 23.00 -19.65
C GLY A 588 -14.73 23.30 -18.63
N THR A 589 -14.49 22.94 -17.36
CA THR A 589 -15.46 23.12 -16.29
C THR A 589 -14.94 24.08 -15.22
N THR A 590 -15.77 25.01 -14.77
CA THR A 590 -15.51 25.82 -13.58
C THR A 590 -16.04 25.09 -12.35
N VAL A 591 -15.14 24.64 -11.49
CA VAL A 591 -15.51 23.97 -10.23
C VAL A 591 -15.90 25.03 -9.20
N ASN A 592 -17.13 24.98 -8.67
CA ASN A 592 -17.55 25.85 -7.57
C ASN A 592 -16.99 25.34 -6.25
N TYR A 593 -15.97 26.02 -5.71
CA TYR A 593 -15.33 25.65 -4.46
C TYR A 593 -16.08 26.20 -3.24
N THR A 594 -16.28 25.37 -2.20
CA THR A 594 -16.90 25.74 -0.92
C THR A 594 -16.05 25.25 0.26
N GLY A 595 -16.10 25.94 1.41
CA GLY A 595 -15.36 25.54 2.62
C GLY A 595 -13.84 25.59 2.42
N ALA A 596 -13.11 24.56 2.87
CA ALA A 596 -11.65 24.52 2.75
C ALA A 596 -11.14 24.55 1.30
N SER A 597 -11.95 24.10 0.34
CA SER A 597 -11.60 24.19 -1.09
C SER A 597 -11.56 25.64 -1.58
N LYS A 598 -12.41 26.53 -1.02
CA LYS A 598 -12.37 27.97 -1.29
C LYS A 598 -11.11 28.60 -0.68
N LEU A 599 -10.76 28.26 0.56
CA LEU A 599 -9.52 28.74 1.19
C LEU A 599 -8.30 28.31 0.37
N ARG A 600 -8.26 27.06 -0.07
CA ARG A 600 -7.20 26.56 -0.93
C ARG A 600 -7.11 27.32 -2.26
N GLU A 601 -8.24 27.63 -2.89
CA GLU A 601 -8.26 28.46 -4.11
C GLU A 601 -7.70 29.87 -3.85
N LEU A 602 -8.09 30.50 -2.72
CA LEU A 602 -7.55 31.80 -2.31
C LEU A 602 -6.03 31.72 -2.08
N VAL A 603 -5.54 30.66 -1.43
CA VAL A 603 -4.11 30.42 -1.22
C VAL A 603 -3.38 30.20 -2.54
N GLU A 604 -3.92 29.40 -3.45
CA GLU A 604 -3.32 29.18 -4.77
C GLU A 604 -3.25 30.48 -5.59
N LYS A 605 -4.28 31.32 -5.51
CA LYS A 605 -4.29 32.65 -6.15
C LYS A 605 -3.30 33.62 -5.50
N ALA A 606 -3.19 33.61 -4.18
CA ALA A 606 -2.30 34.48 -3.43
C ALA A 606 -0.83 34.14 -3.66
N ILE A 607 -0.49 32.84 -3.63
CA ILE A 607 0.89 32.36 -3.61
C ILE A 607 1.17 31.19 -4.58
N PRO A 608 0.86 31.32 -5.88
CA PRO A 608 0.90 30.21 -6.84
C PRO A 608 2.29 29.59 -7.00
N LYS A 609 3.35 30.40 -6.82
CA LYS A 609 4.76 30.01 -7.00
C LYS A 609 5.42 29.45 -5.73
N LYS A 610 4.72 29.41 -4.59
CA LYS A 610 5.27 28.83 -3.35
C LYS A 610 5.18 27.31 -3.36
N SER A 611 5.94 26.66 -2.48
CA SER A 611 5.98 25.21 -2.40
C SER A 611 4.69 24.64 -1.82
N ASN A 612 4.33 23.40 -2.18
CA ASN A 612 3.03 22.84 -1.81
C ASN A 612 2.94 22.54 -0.30
N ALA A 613 4.03 22.17 0.35
CA ALA A 613 4.06 22.02 1.82
C ALA A 613 3.86 23.37 2.52
N PHE A 614 4.41 24.47 1.99
CA PHE A 614 4.18 25.81 2.55
C PHE A 614 2.74 26.27 2.33
N LYS A 615 2.19 26.06 1.13
CA LYS A 615 0.76 26.32 0.86
C LYS A 615 -0.13 25.53 1.82
N TYR A 616 0.20 24.26 2.10
CA TYR A 616 -0.53 23.45 3.07
C TYR A 616 -0.47 24.05 4.47
N TYR A 617 0.71 24.46 4.94
CA TYR A 617 0.84 25.12 6.24
C TYR A 617 -0.07 26.35 6.34
N VAL A 618 -0.08 27.21 5.32
CA VAL A 618 -0.97 28.38 5.26
C VAL A 618 -2.45 27.97 5.31
N ILE A 619 -2.85 26.94 4.55
CA ILE A 619 -4.24 26.42 4.57
C ILE A 619 -4.58 25.90 5.97
N SER A 620 -3.69 25.12 6.58
CA SER A 620 -3.89 24.53 7.91
C SER A 620 -4.04 25.62 8.98
N SER A 621 -3.15 26.61 9.01
CA SER A 621 -3.18 27.72 9.97
C SER A 621 -4.37 28.66 9.80
N LEU A 622 -4.95 28.74 8.60
CA LEU A 622 -6.10 29.60 8.30
C LEU A 622 -7.43 28.84 8.24
N ARG A 623 -7.45 27.51 8.46
CA ARG A 623 -8.65 26.68 8.26
C ARG A 623 -9.85 27.12 9.09
N ASP A 624 -9.59 27.64 10.29
CA ASP A 624 -10.61 28.11 11.24
C ASP A 624 -10.77 29.65 11.21
N SER A 625 -9.99 30.32 10.36
CA SER A 625 -10.09 31.76 10.13
C SER A 625 -11.11 32.01 9.02
N ASN A 626 -12.08 32.89 9.24
CA ASN A 626 -13.12 33.27 8.25
C ASN A 626 -12.56 34.16 7.10
N ILE A 627 -11.47 33.71 6.47
CA ILE A 627 -10.75 34.40 5.39
C ILE A 627 -11.58 34.38 4.12
N ASN A 628 -11.76 35.55 3.51
CA ASN A 628 -12.61 35.72 2.33
C ASN A 628 -11.90 36.40 1.15
N SER A 629 -10.67 36.85 1.31
CA SER A 629 -9.92 37.57 0.28
C SER A 629 -8.48 37.09 0.10
N VAL A 630 -7.89 37.37 -1.07
CA VAL A 630 -6.48 37.10 -1.37
C VAL A 630 -5.54 37.95 -0.50
N ASP A 631 -5.91 39.21 -0.22
CA ASP A 631 -5.07 40.14 0.55
C ASP A 631 -4.89 39.72 2.01
N GLU A 632 -5.93 39.11 2.61
CA GLU A 632 -5.84 38.52 3.96
C GLU A 632 -4.86 37.33 4.00
N VAL A 633 -4.87 36.48 2.97
CA VAL A 633 -3.90 35.39 2.84
C VAL A 633 -2.47 35.93 2.70
N ILE A 634 -2.28 36.96 1.85
CA ILE A 634 -0.96 37.59 1.68
C ILE A 634 -0.47 38.17 3.00
N SER A 635 -1.35 38.84 3.76
CA SER A 635 -1.00 39.41 5.07
C SER A 635 -0.55 38.35 6.07
N PHE A 636 -1.19 37.18 6.10
CA PHE A 636 -0.73 36.05 6.91
C PHE A 636 0.61 35.51 6.42
N VAL A 637 0.77 35.31 5.11
CA VAL A 637 2.02 34.81 4.50
C VAL A 637 3.19 35.73 4.81
N ASP A 638 3.00 37.05 4.80
CA ASP A 638 4.04 38.03 5.12
C ASP A 638 4.41 38.04 6.61
N SER A 639 3.57 37.47 7.47
CA SER A 639 3.82 37.34 8.91
C SER A 639 4.61 36.07 9.30
N VAL A 640 4.76 35.12 8.37
CA VAL A 640 5.39 33.80 8.62
C VAL A 640 6.58 33.53 7.70
N ASP A 641 7.48 32.68 8.17
CA ASP A 641 8.76 32.42 7.52
C ASP A 641 8.65 31.40 6.38
N ASN A 642 8.74 31.82 5.12
CA ASN A 642 8.61 30.89 3.97
C ASN A 642 9.64 29.74 3.95
N PHE A 643 9.26 28.55 3.52
CA PHE A 643 10.13 27.37 3.33
C PHE A 643 9.85 26.63 2.00
N SER A 644 10.74 25.71 1.64
CA SER A 644 10.59 24.86 0.44
C SER A 644 10.23 23.42 0.81
N ASP A 645 9.65 22.68 -0.13
CA ASP A 645 9.31 21.26 0.08
C ASP A 645 10.53 20.43 0.46
N LYS A 646 11.69 20.66 -0.19
CA LYS A 646 12.95 20.03 0.19
C LYS A 646 13.35 20.35 1.63
N TYR A 647 13.27 21.62 2.02
CA TYR A 647 13.64 22.06 3.38
C TYR A 647 12.74 21.45 4.46
N PHE A 648 11.45 21.28 4.14
CA PHE A 648 10.47 20.60 4.98
C PHE A 648 10.78 19.11 5.10
N THR A 649 10.90 18.42 3.97
CA THR A 649 11.19 16.98 3.91
C THR A 649 12.51 16.62 4.57
N ASP A 650 13.60 17.33 4.26
CA ASP A 650 14.94 17.04 4.79
C ASP A 650 14.96 17.02 6.34
N ARG A 651 14.10 17.80 7.00
CA ARG A 651 13.98 17.79 8.47
C ARG A 651 13.24 16.56 8.95
N LEU A 652 12.07 16.28 8.39
CA LEU A 652 11.29 15.11 8.78
C LEU A 652 12.10 13.84 8.64
N VAL A 653 12.78 13.69 7.51
CA VAL A 653 13.63 12.53 7.20
C VAL A 653 14.76 12.40 8.21
N LYS A 654 15.53 13.46 8.46
CA LYS A 654 16.66 13.40 9.41
C LYS A 654 16.22 13.09 10.83
N VAL A 655 15.11 13.68 11.29
CA VAL A 655 14.58 13.40 12.64
C VAL A 655 14.08 11.96 12.71
N SER A 656 13.41 11.50 11.66
CA SER A 656 12.85 10.16 11.55
C SER A 656 13.96 9.11 11.51
N GLU A 657 15.05 9.35 10.78
CA GLU A 657 16.26 8.53 10.77
C GLU A 657 16.87 8.40 12.17
N VAL A 658 17.23 9.52 12.80
CA VAL A 658 17.86 9.50 14.14
C VAL A 658 16.98 8.82 15.18
N SER A 659 15.69 9.15 15.22
CA SER A 659 14.76 8.51 16.16
C SER A 659 14.53 7.03 15.84
N SER A 660 14.51 6.63 14.57
CA SER A 660 14.41 5.20 14.20
C SER A 660 15.65 4.40 14.60
N PHE A 661 16.86 4.97 14.51
CA PHE A 661 18.08 4.31 14.97
C PHE A 661 18.05 4.06 16.48
N ILE A 662 17.62 5.07 17.25
CA ILE A 662 17.41 4.95 18.68
C ILE A 662 16.36 3.86 18.97
N ALA A 663 15.22 3.87 18.27
CA ALA A 663 14.15 2.89 18.44
C ALA A 663 14.61 1.45 18.16
N ARG A 664 15.35 1.22 17.05
CA ARG A 664 15.90 -0.09 16.70
C ARG A 664 16.94 -0.55 17.71
N ALA A 665 17.80 0.36 18.19
CA ALA A 665 18.78 0.03 19.22
C ALA A 665 18.11 -0.38 20.53
N MET A 666 17.03 0.32 20.93
CA MET A 666 16.22 -0.05 22.09
C MET A 666 15.60 -1.44 21.92
N GLU A 667 15.06 -1.76 20.73
CA GLU A 667 14.50 -3.07 20.44
C GLU A 667 15.54 -4.20 20.39
N SER A 668 16.74 -3.93 19.89
CA SER A 668 17.84 -4.91 19.88
C SER A 668 18.30 -5.31 21.28
N GLU A 669 18.02 -4.46 22.28
CA GLU A 669 18.23 -4.74 23.70
C GLU A 669 16.93 -5.21 24.40
N GLU A 670 15.95 -5.69 23.62
CA GLU A 670 14.65 -6.22 24.05
C GLU A 670 13.71 -5.21 24.72
N TYR A 671 13.95 -3.90 24.57
CA TYR A 671 13.02 -2.87 25.03
C TYR A 671 12.02 -2.48 23.93
N ALA A 672 10.75 -2.27 24.32
CA ALA A 672 9.69 -1.83 23.42
C ALA A 672 9.03 -0.54 23.94
N PRO A 673 9.75 0.60 23.96
CA PRO A 673 9.20 1.83 24.48
C PRO A 673 8.04 2.33 23.61
N LYS A 674 7.04 2.94 24.26
CA LYS A 674 6.01 3.70 23.52
C LYS A 674 6.67 4.94 22.93
N VAL A 675 6.37 5.26 21.68
CA VAL A 675 6.85 6.47 21.02
C VAL A 675 5.68 7.43 20.86
N ALA A 676 5.85 8.68 21.27
CA ALA A 676 4.84 9.72 21.07
C ALA A 676 5.43 10.98 20.41
N ILE A 677 4.57 11.69 19.69
CA ILE A 677 4.90 12.90 18.94
C ILE A 677 3.92 14.00 19.29
N SER A 678 4.37 15.26 19.27
CA SER A 678 3.51 16.42 19.54
C SER A 678 2.26 16.45 18.64
N GLU A 679 1.10 16.75 19.22
CA GLU A 679 -0.19 16.88 18.54
C GLU A 679 -0.16 17.92 17.42
N ASN A 680 0.42 19.10 17.65
CA ASN A 680 0.60 20.15 16.64
C ASN A 680 1.30 19.66 15.35
N PHE A 681 2.16 18.65 15.46
CA PHE A 681 2.80 18.03 14.31
C PHE A 681 1.80 17.18 13.51
N VAL A 682 1.01 16.37 14.22
CA VAL A 682 0.00 15.47 13.64
C VAL A 682 -1.15 16.27 12.99
N ASP A 683 -1.48 17.44 13.55
CA ASP A 683 -2.53 18.33 13.05
C ASP A 683 -2.06 19.26 11.92
N GLY A 684 -0.77 19.21 11.57
CA GLY A 684 -0.21 19.96 10.46
C GLY A 684 0.07 21.43 10.76
N GLU A 685 0.15 21.81 12.03
CA GLU A 685 0.45 23.17 12.48
C GLU A 685 1.97 23.41 12.65
N TRP A 686 2.78 22.35 12.55
CA TRP A 686 4.24 22.43 12.68
C TRP A 686 4.89 23.28 11.58
N HIS A 687 5.68 24.28 11.98
CA HIS A 687 6.49 25.11 11.10
C HIS A 687 7.98 24.72 11.12
N PRO A 688 8.59 24.27 10.00
CA PRO A 688 9.93 23.68 9.96
C PRO A 688 11.09 24.64 10.29
N LYS A 689 10.85 25.95 10.33
CA LYS A 689 11.87 26.94 10.73
C LYS A 689 11.77 27.38 12.18
N ASN A 690 10.56 27.35 12.74
CA ASN A 690 10.25 28.03 14.01
C ASN A 690 9.99 27.01 15.12
N ASP A 691 9.51 25.81 14.75
CA ASP A 691 9.11 24.78 15.69
C ASP A 691 10.05 23.58 15.63
N LYS A 692 10.13 22.85 16.74
CA LYS A 692 10.85 21.57 16.82
C LYS A 692 9.87 20.41 16.70
N VAL A 693 10.30 19.34 16.03
CA VAL A 693 9.58 18.06 16.08
C VAL A 693 9.94 17.37 17.40
N ALA A 694 8.97 17.19 18.29
CA ALA A 694 9.18 16.49 19.55
C ALA A 694 8.88 14.99 19.38
N VAL A 695 9.88 14.14 19.67
CA VAL A 695 9.77 12.67 19.64
C VAL A 695 10.19 12.12 20.99
N HIS A 696 9.25 11.51 21.71
CA HIS A 696 9.48 11.03 23.06
C HIS A 696 9.36 9.50 23.13
N PHE A 697 10.38 8.86 23.71
CA PHE A 697 10.39 7.44 24.07
C PHE A 697 10.00 7.29 25.55
N TYR A 698 8.94 6.54 25.82
CA TYR A 698 8.40 6.42 27.18
C TYR A 698 8.85 5.14 27.86
N ALA A 699 9.47 5.32 29.03
CA ALA A 699 9.83 4.26 29.97
C ALA A 699 8.72 4.00 30.99
N ASN A 700 8.49 2.74 31.35
CA ASN A 700 7.51 2.33 32.35
C ASN A 700 8.06 2.38 33.78
N SER A 701 9.38 2.37 33.96
CA SER A 701 10.06 2.42 35.27
C SER A 701 11.33 3.28 35.24
N ASP A 702 11.84 3.68 36.41
CA ASP A 702 13.12 4.42 36.50
C ASP A 702 14.30 3.60 36.01
N ALA A 703 14.30 2.29 36.30
CA ALA A 703 15.33 1.38 35.83
C ALA A 703 15.29 1.22 34.29
N GLU A 704 14.11 1.23 33.69
CA GLU A 704 13.95 1.24 32.23
C GLU A 704 14.36 2.60 31.65
N LEU A 705 14.02 3.72 32.32
CA LEU A 705 14.42 5.06 31.91
C LEU A 705 15.95 5.19 31.82
N GLU A 706 16.68 4.77 32.85
CA GLU A 706 18.15 4.82 32.86
C GLU A 706 18.75 4.01 31.70
N LYS A 707 18.20 2.83 31.41
CA LYS A 707 18.69 1.99 30.32
C LYS A 707 18.36 2.54 28.95
N LEU A 708 17.13 2.97 28.73
CA LEU A 708 16.70 3.59 27.48
C LEU A 708 17.47 4.90 27.23
N GLN A 709 17.71 5.70 28.27
CA GLN A 709 18.55 6.89 28.18
C GLN A 709 19.99 6.52 27.81
N ALA A 710 20.58 5.51 28.45
CA ALA A 710 21.91 5.04 28.09
C ALA A 710 22.01 4.55 26.63
N ILE A 711 20.94 3.96 26.07
CA ILE A 711 20.87 3.60 24.65
C ILE A 711 20.78 4.85 23.79
N ALA A 712 19.91 5.80 24.12
CA ALA A 712 19.76 7.06 23.40
C ALA A 712 21.06 7.90 23.40
N ASP A 713 21.81 7.88 24.52
CA ASP A 713 23.07 8.59 24.67
C ASP A 713 24.18 8.06 23.75
N LYS A 714 24.12 6.78 23.32
CA LYS A 714 25.02 6.24 22.28
C LYS A 714 24.86 6.98 20.95
N TYR A 715 23.69 7.58 20.71
CA TYR A 715 23.35 8.34 19.51
C TYR A 715 23.36 9.86 19.75
N ALA A 716 23.92 10.35 20.86
CA ALA A 716 23.93 11.79 21.17
C ALA A 716 24.53 12.64 20.05
N GLY A 717 25.61 12.16 19.40
CA GLY A 717 26.23 12.86 18.27
C GLY A 717 25.33 12.98 17.04
N GLU A 718 24.39 12.05 16.82
CA GLU A 718 23.38 12.14 15.76
C GLU A 718 22.20 13.03 16.18
N THR A 719 21.76 12.92 17.45
CA THR A 719 20.74 13.79 18.04
C THR A 719 21.15 15.27 17.99
N ASP A 720 22.42 15.58 18.22
CA ASP A 720 22.98 16.93 18.15
C ASP A 720 22.85 17.54 16.73
N LYS A 721 22.95 16.73 15.67
CA LYS A 721 22.80 17.19 14.28
C LYS A 721 21.37 17.66 13.97
N VAL A 722 20.38 17.17 14.71
CA VAL A 722 18.96 17.50 14.53
C VAL A 722 18.39 18.41 15.63
N ALA A 723 19.11 18.62 16.74
CA ALA A 723 18.65 19.35 17.93
C ALA A 723 18.16 20.79 17.68
N LYS A 724 18.58 21.42 16.57
CA LYS A 724 18.09 22.74 16.15
C LYS A 724 16.60 22.73 15.79
N TYR A 725 16.08 21.61 15.28
CA TYR A 725 14.70 21.48 14.76
C TYR A 725 14.00 20.21 15.27
N ALA A 726 14.57 19.53 16.25
CA ALA A 726 14.01 18.34 16.87
C ALA A 726 14.28 18.32 18.37
N ASP A 727 13.40 17.67 19.11
CA ASP A 727 13.55 17.38 20.53
C ASP A 727 13.30 15.88 20.74
N ILE A 728 14.37 15.10 20.78
CA ILE A 728 14.31 13.64 20.95
C ILE A 728 14.69 13.31 22.40
N LYS A 729 13.76 12.73 23.16
CA LYS A 729 13.95 12.47 24.59
C LYS A 729 13.48 11.09 25.00
N VAL A 730 14.10 10.56 26.05
CA VAL A 730 13.55 9.45 26.82
C VAL A 730 12.93 10.03 28.09
N VAL A 731 11.67 9.71 28.35
CA VAL A 731 10.89 10.26 29.45
C VAL A 731 10.14 9.16 30.18
N ARG A 732 9.80 9.40 31.44
CA ARG A 732 9.02 8.46 32.25
C ARG A 732 7.54 8.81 32.25
N GLY A 733 6.68 7.79 32.24
CA GLY A 733 5.24 7.93 32.44
C GLY A 733 4.45 7.76 31.14
N PRO A 734 3.14 8.04 31.14
CA PRO A 734 2.35 8.10 29.92
C PRO A 734 2.64 9.40 29.14
N PRO A 735 2.39 9.44 27.81
CA PRO A 735 2.42 10.67 27.05
C PRO A 735 1.45 11.73 27.60
N PRO A 736 1.86 13.01 27.65
CA PRO A 736 0.97 14.12 28.01
C PRO A 736 -0.07 14.36 26.89
N VAL A 737 -1.09 15.17 27.21
CA VAL A 737 -2.28 15.37 26.36
C VAL A 737 -1.93 15.93 24.98
N ASP A 738 -0.89 16.76 24.91
CA ASP A 738 -0.36 17.38 23.70
C ASP A 738 0.54 16.43 22.86
N PHE A 739 0.54 15.12 23.16
CA PHE A 739 1.31 14.11 22.43
C PHE A 739 0.43 12.92 21.99
N VAL A 740 0.59 12.52 20.73
CA VAL A 740 -0.06 11.36 20.12
C VAL A 740 0.91 10.18 20.11
N THR A 741 0.48 9.04 20.65
CA THR A 741 1.27 7.79 20.58
C THR A 741 1.19 7.19 19.18
N ILE A 742 2.33 6.77 18.64
CA ILE A 742 2.39 6.10 17.34
C ILE A 742 2.66 4.59 17.48
N PRO A 743 2.21 3.76 16.52
CA PRO A 743 2.49 2.32 16.54
C PRO A 743 3.99 2.03 16.55
N LYS A 744 4.38 1.00 17.31
CA LYS A 744 5.79 0.56 17.45
C LYS A 744 6.48 0.34 16.11
N TYR A 745 5.81 -0.36 15.18
CA TYR A 745 6.35 -0.68 13.86
C TYR A 745 6.56 0.54 12.98
N SER A 746 5.76 1.59 13.17
CA SER A 746 5.95 2.84 12.44
C SER A 746 7.27 3.48 12.83
N ALA A 747 7.61 3.57 14.12
CA ALA A 747 8.84 4.23 14.57
C ALA A 747 10.16 3.55 14.11
N MET A 748 10.10 2.31 13.59
CA MET A 748 11.29 1.60 13.08
C MET A 748 11.65 1.99 11.65
N ASP A 749 10.68 2.50 10.88
CA ASP A 749 10.91 2.98 9.53
C ASP A 749 11.56 4.37 9.59
N SER A 750 12.76 4.55 9.06
CA SER A 750 13.41 5.87 9.01
C SER A 750 12.63 6.98 8.27
N ASP A 751 11.50 6.70 7.59
CA ASP A 751 10.61 7.71 7.00
C ASP A 751 9.26 7.88 7.72
N TYR A 752 9.09 7.29 8.89
CA TYR A 752 7.81 7.27 9.59
C TYR A 752 7.24 8.64 9.91
N LEU A 753 8.06 9.67 10.16
CA LEU A 753 7.52 11.03 10.38
C LEU A 753 6.95 11.63 9.11
N VAL A 754 7.54 11.33 7.95
CA VAL A 754 6.98 11.73 6.65
C VAL A 754 5.66 11.02 6.44
N GLN A 755 5.61 9.71 6.66
CA GLN A 755 4.39 8.92 6.50
C GLN A 755 3.31 9.39 7.46
N LEU A 756 3.65 9.59 8.74
CA LEU A 756 2.74 10.08 9.77
C LEU A 756 2.19 11.46 9.40
N PHE A 757 3.04 12.42 9.07
CA PHE A 757 2.59 13.76 8.68
C PHE A 757 1.74 13.70 7.41
N SER A 758 2.12 12.87 6.43
CA SER A 758 1.35 12.72 5.20
C SER A 758 -0.04 12.14 5.46
N GLN A 759 -0.14 11.13 6.32
CA GLN A 759 -1.39 10.43 6.61
C GLN A 759 -2.30 11.22 7.56
N ALA A 760 -1.71 11.90 8.54
CA ALA A 760 -2.44 12.61 9.58
C ALA A 760 -2.79 14.04 9.17
N ALA A 761 -1.83 14.79 8.62
CA ALA A 761 -2.01 16.21 8.28
C ALA A 761 -2.35 16.38 6.80
N PHE A 762 -1.44 16.02 5.89
CA PHE A 762 -1.59 16.33 4.46
C PHE A 762 -2.88 15.79 3.85
N LYS A 763 -3.25 14.54 4.15
CA LYS A 763 -4.50 13.94 3.66
C LYS A 763 -5.75 14.73 4.05
N GLN A 764 -5.77 15.43 5.19
CA GLN A 764 -6.94 16.21 5.62
C GLN A 764 -7.27 17.36 4.66
N SER A 765 -6.24 18.02 4.12
CA SER A 765 -6.40 19.11 3.15
C SER A 765 -6.27 18.63 1.70
N GLY A 766 -6.27 17.32 1.50
CA GLY A 766 -6.05 16.69 0.21
C GLY A 766 -4.67 17.01 -0.37
N LEU A 767 -3.61 17.13 0.45
CA LEU A 767 -2.23 17.11 -0.03
C LEU A 767 -1.72 15.66 0.00
N ASP A 768 -1.05 15.22 -1.05
CA ASP A 768 -0.50 13.87 -1.17
C ASP A 768 1.01 13.93 -1.44
N ALA A 769 1.74 12.89 -1.00
CA ALA A 769 3.19 12.78 -1.12
C ALA A 769 3.57 11.64 -2.08
N GLN A 770 4.30 11.97 -3.13
CA GLN A 770 4.71 11.01 -4.17
C GLN A 770 6.22 10.83 -4.19
N VAL A 771 6.68 9.59 -4.26
CA VAL A 771 8.11 9.27 -4.43
C VAL A 771 8.49 9.37 -5.90
N THR A 772 9.40 10.29 -6.21
CA THR A 772 10.00 10.42 -7.54
C THR A 772 11.03 9.32 -7.81
N TYR A 773 11.39 9.12 -9.07
CA TYR A 773 12.39 8.11 -9.49
C TYR A 773 13.78 8.28 -8.85
N ASN A 774 14.10 9.48 -8.33
CA ASN A 774 15.35 9.74 -7.60
C ASN A 774 15.21 9.54 -6.08
N GLY A 775 14.08 9.03 -5.59
CA GLY A 775 13.79 8.89 -4.16
C GLY A 775 13.41 10.18 -3.43
N ASN A 776 13.27 11.31 -4.15
CA ASN A 776 12.76 12.56 -3.56
C ASN A 776 11.24 12.52 -3.44
N LEU A 777 10.69 13.25 -2.48
CA LEU A 777 9.25 13.45 -2.33
C LEU A 777 8.78 14.68 -3.10
N LYS A 778 7.68 14.52 -3.82
CA LYS A 778 6.93 15.59 -4.48
C LYS A 778 5.54 15.65 -3.86
N PHE A 779 5.15 16.83 -3.39
CA PHE A 779 3.81 17.02 -2.83
C PHE A 779 2.88 17.57 -3.90
N ASN A 780 1.68 17.00 -4.05
CA ASN A 780 0.66 17.47 -4.99
C ASN A 780 -0.68 17.50 -4.29
N PHE A 781 -1.43 18.58 -4.45
CA PHE A 781 -2.77 18.59 -3.91
C PHE A 781 -3.75 17.82 -4.82
N LEU A 782 -4.55 16.93 -4.22
CA LEU A 782 -5.68 16.23 -4.81
C LEU A 782 -6.79 17.22 -5.20
N PRO A 783 -7.46 17.07 -6.35
CA PRO A 783 -8.54 17.96 -6.80
C PRO A 783 -9.85 17.64 -6.06
N THR A 784 -9.84 17.72 -4.74
CA THR A 784 -11.00 17.39 -3.91
C THR A 784 -11.88 18.62 -3.67
N THR A 785 -13.19 18.46 -3.82
CA THR A 785 -14.20 19.35 -3.20
C THR A 785 -14.59 18.86 -1.82
N ASP A 786 -14.30 17.60 -1.52
CA ASP A 786 -14.61 16.93 -0.27
C ASP A 786 -13.42 17.07 0.66
N THR A 787 -13.54 17.90 1.68
CA THR A 787 -12.68 17.72 2.85
C THR A 787 -13.08 16.41 3.49
N THR A 788 -12.24 15.42 3.32
CA THR A 788 -12.14 14.42 4.38
C THR A 788 -11.22 15.02 5.41
N GLU A 789 -11.79 15.68 6.41
CA GLU A 789 -11.11 15.61 7.68
C GLU A 789 -10.93 14.12 7.96
N VAL A 790 -9.77 13.73 8.49
CA VAL A 790 -9.48 12.39 9.00
C VAL A 790 -10.34 12.13 10.27
N CYS A 791 -11.49 12.81 10.35
CA CYS A 791 -12.33 13.21 11.46
C CYS A 791 -13.79 13.63 11.10
N VAL A 792 -14.21 13.84 9.83
CA VAL A 792 -15.62 14.25 9.50
C VAL A 792 -16.53 13.03 9.42
N ASP A 793 -16.82 12.51 10.60
CA ASP A 793 -18.03 11.77 11.01
C ASP A 793 -17.81 11.31 12.47
N GLY A 794 -17.15 12.16 13.29
CA GLY A 794 -16.90 11.88 14.70
C GLY A 794 -15.44 11.86 15.15
N LYS A 795 -14.67 12.92 14.91
CA LYS A 795 -13.75 13.39 15.98
C LYS A 795 -14.28 14.67 16.60
N PHE A 796 -15.16 14.41 17.53
CA PHE A 796 -15.06 14.98 18.84
C PHE A 796 -14.98 13.67 19.66
N CYS A 797 -13.96 13.51 20.50
CA CYS A 797 -13.95 12.37 21.40
C CYS A 797 -14.87 12.82 22.54
N HIS A 798 -15.88 12.01 22.84
CA HIS A 798 -16.86 11.93 23.94
C HIS A 798 -17.25 13.12 24.85
N LEU A 799 -18.57 13.21 25.10
CA LEU A 799 -19.07 13.07 26.46
C LEU A 799 -19.86 11.76 26.53
N ALA A 800 -19.50 10.93 27.49
CA ALA A 800 -19.78 9.50 27.63
C ALA A 800 -19.40 8.55 26.50
N PHE A 801 -20.08 8.59 25.35
CA PHE A 801 -19.72 7.75 24.18
C PHE A 801 -19.73 8.51 22.85
N PHE A 802 -20.33 9.71 22.78
CA PHE A 802 -20.37 10.55 21.57
C PHE A 802 -20.51 12.03 21.93
N ASN A 803 -20.22 12.92 21.00
CA ASN A 803 -20.19 14.36 21.30
C ASN A 803 -21.58 14.94 21.32
N PRO A 804 -21.84 16.00 22.11
CA PRO A 804 -23.09 16.73 22.00
C PRO A 804 -23.15 17.48 20.67
N ASP A 805 -24.33 17.49 20.03
CA ASP A 805 -24.61 18.42 18.95
C ASP A 805 -24.88 19.83 19.51
N GLN A 806 -25.03 20.82 18.63
CA GLN A 806 -25.23 22.20 19.07
C GLN A 806 -26.48 22.37 19.95
N ALA A 807 -27.57 21.67 19.63
CA ALA A 807 -28.80 21.72 20.43
C ALA A 807 -28.58 21.21 21.85
N THR A 808 -27.79 20.14 22.00
CA THR A 808 -27.40 19.62 23.32
C THR A 808 -26.52 20.61 24.08
N LYS A 809 -25.56 21.25 23.40
CA LYS A 809 -24.68 22.27 24.00
C LYS A 809 -25.46 23.50 24.46
N ASP A 810 -26.38 23.99 23.64
CA ASP A 810 -27.22 25.14 23.97
C ASP A 810 -28.10 24.85 25.20
N ALA A 811 -28.56 23.60 25.34
CA ALA A 811 -29.32 23.16 26.51
C ALA A 811 -28.47 23.07 27.80
N LEU A 812 -27.15 22.84 27.70
CA LEU A 812 -26.23 22.84 28.86
C LEU A 812 -26.03 24.24 29.47
N VAL A 813 -26.13 25.30 28.65
CA VAL A 813 -25.98 26.70 29.08
C VAL A 813 -27.16 27.16 29.94
N GLY A 814 -28.32 26.50 29.87
CA GLY A 814 -29.49 26.85 30.68
C GLY A 814 -29.36 26.51 32.17
N LEU A 815 -28.41 25.64 32.55
CA LEU A 815 -28.24 25.08 33.90
C LEU A 815 -26.75 24.96 34.27
N GLU A 816 -26.06 26.09 34.40
CA GLU A 816 -24.60 26.15 34.56
C GLU A 816 -24.10 25.74 35.96
N THR A 817 -24.96 25.78 36.99
CA THR A 817 -24.56 25.56 38.39
C THR A 817 -25.46 24.61 39.15
N ASN A 818 -24.89 23.86 40.09
CA ASN A 818 -25.67 23.01 41.02
C ASN A 818 -26.73 23.79 41.80
N ALA A 819 -26.47 25.05 42.16
CA ALA A 819 -27.44 25.87 42.88
C ALA A 819 -28.71 26.14 42.04
N GLN A 820 -28.56 26.34 40.73
CA GLN A 820 -29.69 26.49 39.81
C GLN A 820 -30.48 25.18 39.70
N LEU A 821 -29.80 24.04 39.51
CA LEU A 821 -30.46 22.74 39.46
C LEU A 821 -31.19 22.42 40.77
N GLU A 822 -30.57 22.67 41.91
CA GLU A 822 -31.14 22.38 43.24
C GLU A 822 -32.37 23.25 43.52
N ALA A 823 -32.34 24.53 43.15
CA ALA A 823 -33.50 25.41 43.26
C ALA A 823 -34.68 24.98 42.36
N LEU A 824 -34.39 24.40 41.19
CA LEU A 824 -35.38 24.00 40.20
C LEU A 824 -35.97 22.61 40.46
N THR A 825 -35.14 21.67 40.94
CA THR A 825 -35.48 20.24 40.96
C THR A 825 -35.39 19.61 42.35
N GLY A 826 -34.75 20.29 43.31
CA GLY A 826 -34.37 19.74 44.62
C GLY A 826 -33.13 18.84 44.58
N ALA A 827 -32.50 18.65 43.42
CA ALA A 827 -31.35 17.77 43.25
C ALA A 827 -30.02 18.53 43.32
N ASN A 828 -29.05 17.99 44.05
CA ASN A 828 -27.66 18.44 44.01
C ASN A 828 -26.81 17.39 43.27
N ALA A 829 -26.44 17.66 42.01
CA ALA A 829 -25.85 16.65 41.13
C ALA A 829 -24.53 16.07 41.66
N GLN A 830 -23.68 16.90 42.27
CA GLN A 830 -22.40 16.45 42.83
C GLN A 830 -22.59 15.54 44.06
N THR A 831 -23.58 15.84 44.91
CA THR A 831 -23.93 14.99 46.06
C THR A 831 -24.47 13.65 45.58
N GLU A 832 -25.44 13.66 44.66
CA GLU A 832 -26.03 12.45 44.07
C GLU A 832 -24.98 11.58 43.36
N PHE A 833 -24.08 12.19 42.60
CA PHE A 833 -22.99 11.49 41.93
C PHE A 833 -22.06 10.81 42.95
N LYS A 834 -21.68 11.50 44.03
CA LYS A 834 -20.82 10.94 45.06
C LYS A 834 -21.47 9.76 45.78
N GLU A 835 -22.73 9.91 46.21
CA GLU A 835 -23.48 8.83 46.87
C GLU A 835 -23.65 7.61 45.93
N THR A 836 -23.87 7.87 44.64
CA THR A 836 -23.96 6.82 43.62
C THR A 836 -22.62 6.11 43.42
N VAL A 837 -21.51 6.84 43.32
CA VAL A 837 -20.16 6.26 43.21
C VAL A 837 -19.86 5.35 44.41
N ASP A 838 -20.14 5.80 45.65
CA ASP A 838 -19.89 5.01 46.86
C ASP A 838 -20.72 3.71 46.86
N LYS A 839 -21.99 3.80 46.46
CA LYS A 839 -22.89 2.64 46.32
C LYS A 839 -22.42 1.67 45.24
N LEU A 840 -22.01 2.19 44.07
CA LEU A 840 -21.55 1.38 42.95
C LEU A 840 -20.19 0.74 43.24
N GLN A 841 -19.29 1.42 43.96
CA GLN A 841 -18.03 0.83 44.41
C GLN A 841 -18.28 -0.33 45.38
N THR A 842 -19.18 -0.15 46.36
CA THR A 842 -19.59 -1.23 47.28
C THR A 842 -20.15 -2.43 46.52
N MET A 843 -20.90 -2.18 45.43
CA MET A 843 -21.41 -3.24 44.56
C MET A 843 -20.29 -3.95 43.79
N LEU A 844 -19.32 -3.22 43.27
CA LEU A 844 -18.16 -3.81 42.60
C LEU A 844 -17.32 -4.65 43.56
N ASP A 845 -17.10 -4.19 44.78
CA ASP A 845 -16.37 -4.94 45.81
C ASP A 845 -17.12 -6.25 46.14
N TYR A 846 -18.43 -6.17 46.39
CA TYR A 846 -19.26 -7.35 46.65
C TYR A 846 -19.30 -8.33 45.45
N ARG A 847 -19.34 -7.82 44.22
CA ARG A 847 -19.31 -8.65 43.01
C ARG A 847 -17.93 -9.26 42.81
N GLY A 848 -16.85 -8.54 43.07
CA GLY A 848 -15.49 -9.07 42.97
C GLY A 848 -15.19 -10.19 43.97
N ASP A 849 -15.84 -10.19 45.13
CA ASP A 849 -15.78 -11.31 46.09
C ASP A 849 -16.53 -12.57 45.62
N ARG A 850 -17.44 -12.45 44.64
CA ARG A 850 -18.34 -13.53 44.20
C ARG A 850 -18.21 -13.92 42.74
N GLU A 851 -17.64 -13.06 41.90
CA GLU A 851 -17.45 -13.21 40.47
C GLU A 851 -15.95 -13.13 40.13
N ASP A 852 -15.56 -13.73 39.00
CA ASP A 852 -14.15 -13.80 38.56
C ASP A 852 -13.64 -12.49 37.91
N PHE A 853 -13.92 -11.32 38.51
CA PHE A 853 -13.34 -10.05 38.07
C PHE A 853 -13.16 -9.06 39.22
N VAL A 854 -12.14 -8.20 39.13
CA VAL A 854 -11.95 -7.07 40.05
C VAL A 854 -12.14 -5.78 39.26
N ALA A 855 -12.95 -4.85 39.78
CA ALA A 855 -13.10 -3.53 39.19
C ALA A 855 -13.21 -2.42 40.24
N LYS A 856 -12.75 -1.21 39.90
CA LYS A 856 -12.79 -0.03 40.76
C LYS A 856 -13.19 1.21 39.97
N ILE A 857 -13.87 2.15 40.63
CA ILE A 857 -14.24 3.44 40.07
C ILE A 857 -13.16 4.45 40.46
N LYS A 858 -12.66 5.21 39.49
CA LYS A 858 -11.72 6.30 39.71
C LYS A 858 -12.30 7.60 39.20
N VAL A 859 -12.52 8.55 40.11
CA VAL A 859 -13.09 9.85 39.76
C VAL A 859 -12.00 10.91 39.76
N GLU A 860 -11.83 11.61 38.64
CA GLU A 860 -10.92 12.74 38.48
C GLU A 860 -11.75 13.99 38.19
N LYS A 861 -11.64 15.05 39.01
CA LYS A 861 -12.55 16.22 38.95
C LYS A 861 -12.00 17.44 38.23
N ASN A 862 -10.73 17.37 37.83
CA ASN A 862 -10.00 18.43 37.12
C ASN A 862 -9.12 17.81 36.03
N ALA A 863 -9.64 16.79 35.35
CA ALA A 863 -8.96 16.15 34.26
C ALA A 863 -8.76 17.15 33.11
N THR A 864 -7.59 17.12 32.50
CA THR A 864 -7.39 17.77 31.20
C THR A 864 -7.87 16.80 30.13
N LEU A 865 -8.97 17.12 29.47
CA LEU A 865 -9.54 16.31 28.40
C LEU A 865 -9.27 17.02 27.07
N THR A 866 -8.88 16.27 26.04
CA THR A 866 -8.76 16.79 24.66
C THR A 866 -10.12 17.25 24.15
N ASP A 867 -10.15 18.02 23.06
CA ASP A 867 -11.36 18.24 22.25
C ASP A 867 -12.54 18.99 22.91
N GLY A 868 -12.31 19.73 24.01
CA GLY A 868 -13.34 20.57 24.64
C GLY A 868 -14.42 19.79 25.42
N LYS A 869 -14.11 18.57 25.85
CA LYS A 869 -15.01 17.68 26.61
C LYS A 869 -15.21 18.19 28.02
N LEU A 870 -16.42 18.09 28.54
CA LEU A 870 -16.71 18.39 29.96
C LEU A 870 -16.40 17.19 30.86
N ALA A 871 -16.54 15.97 30.34
CA ALA A 871 -16.31 14.73 31.06
C ALA A 871 -16.07 13.55 30.10
N GLU A 872 -15.57 12.44 30.62
CA GLU A 872 -15.33 11.21 29.88
C GLU A 872 -15.29 10.00 30.83
N ILE A 873 -15.85 8.86 30.40
CA ILE A 873 -15.76 7.58 31.10
C ILE A 873 -14.97 6.56 30.27
N THR A 874 -13.82 6.09 30.80
CA THR A 874 -12.89 5.22 30.04
C THR A 874 -12.44 3.99 30.83
N PRO A 875 -12.35 2.81 30.20
CA PRO A 875 -11.78 1.64 30.84
C PRO A 875 -10.25 1.74 30.85
N SER A 876 -9.62 1.29 31.93
CA SER A 876 -8.17 0.99 31.93
C SER A 876 -7.90 -0.22 32.80
N PHE A 877 -6.95 -1.07 32.43
CA PHE A 877 -6.58 -2.24 33.25
C PHE A 877 -5.26 -1.99 33.97
N LYS A 878 -5.22 -2.31 35.26
CA LYS A 878 -3.99 -2.26 36.05
C LYS A 878 -3.71 -3.62 36.66
N GLU A 879 -2.49 -4.10 36.49
CA GLU A 879 -2.03 -5.37 37.04
C GLU A 879 -2.22 -5.40 38.57
N GLY A 880 -2.80 -6.48 39.09
CA GLY A 880 -3.16 -6.64 40.51
C GLY A 880 -4.40 -5.86 41.00
N GLU A 881 -4.85 -4.83 40.28
CA GLU A 881 -6.03 -4.02 40.66
C GLU A 881 -7.26 -4.27 39.76
N GLY A 882 -7.09 -4.90 38.60
CA GLY A 882 -8.19 -5.23 37.68
C GLY A 882 -8.62 -4.06 36.79
N LEU A 883 -9.91 -3.99 36.48
CA LEU A 883 -10.51 -2.94 35.64
C LEU A 883 -10.70 -1.65 36.45
N HIS A 884 -10.21 -0.53 35.96
CA HIS A 884 -10.63 0.79 36.43
C HIS A 884 -11.64 1.39 35.46
N ILE A 885 -12.75 1.85 36.02
CA ILE A 885 -13.74 2.69 35.36
C ILE A 885 -13.36 4.12 35.72
N ASN A 886 -12.60 4.78 34.84
CA ASN A 886 -12.13 6.13 35.08
C ASN A 886 -13.22 7.11 34.63
N VAL A 887 -13.81 7.85 35.57
CA VAL A 887 -14.74 8.94 35.31
C VAL A 887 -14.00 10.24 35.50
N LYS A 888 -13.76 10.95 34.41
CA LYS A 888 -12.94 12.16 34.38
C LYS A 888 -13.84 13.34 34.06
N PHE A 889 -13.72 14.43 34.80
CA PHE A 889 -14.41 15.69 34.57
C PHE A 889 -13.36 16.80 34.43
N THR A 890 -13.57 17.73 33.49
CA THR A 890 -12.88 19.02 33.56
C THR A 890 -13.44 19.84 34.72
N ALA A 891 -12.74 20.91 35.10
CA ALA A 891 -13.23 21.81 36.12
C ALA A 891 -14.62 22.39 35.75
N GLU A 892 -14.83 22.72 34.47
CA GLU A 892 -16.12 23.18 33.94
C GLU A 892 -17.18 22.08 34.02
N GLY A 893 -16.87 20.87 33.56
CA GLY A 893 -17.81 19.76 33.56
C GLY A 893 -18.21 19.27 34.94
N TRP A 894 -17.28 19.29 35.90
CA TRP A 894 -17.61 18.96 37.28
C TRP A 894 -18.58 19.98 37.90
N ASN A 895 -18.50 21.24 37.47
CA ASN A 895 -19.40 22.30 37.93
C ASN A 895 -20.75 22.31 37.20
N ASN A 896 -20.82 21.75 36.00
CA ASN A 896 -22.06 21.62 35.24
C ASN A 896 -22.91 20.44 35.78
N PRO A 897 -24.09 20.69 36.38
CA PRO A 897 -24.90 19.65 37.00
C PRO A 897 -25.41 18.58 36.01
N LEU A 898 -25.73 18.95 34.77
CA LEU A 898 -26.25 18.00 33.77
C LEU A 898 -25.16 17.05 33.28
N ALA A 899 -23.94 17.55 33.07
CA ALA A 899 -22.78 16.71 32.72
C ALA A 899 -22.47 15.69 33.84
N VAL A 900 -22.57 16.11 35.11
CA VAL A 900 -22.37 15.22 36.27
C VAL A 900 -23.44 14.13 36.35
N LEU A 901 -24.72 14.47 36.15
CA LEU A 901 -25.83 13.50 36.19
C LEU A 901 -25.81 12.54 34.99
N GLU A 902 -25.36 13.00 33.82
CA GLU A 902 -25.17 12.14 32.65
C GLU A 902 -24.12 11.05 32.93
N GLU A 903 -22.92 11.43 33.39
CA GLU A 903 -21.86 10.47 33.72
C GLU A 903 -22.23 9.56 34.91
N MET A 904 -23.02 10.06 35.87
CA MET A 904 -23.63 9.22 36.92
C MET A 904 -24.47 8.09 36.31
N THR A 905 -25.24 8.42 35.27
CA THR A 905 -26.15 7.49 34.61
C THR A 905 -25.37 6.46 33.81
N HIS A 906 -24.35 6.88 33.06
CA HIS A 906 -23.44 5.96 32.36
C HIS A 906 -22.72 5.03 33.32
N LEU A 907 -22.20 5.54 34.43
CA LEU A 907 -21.57 4.73 35.47
C LEU A 907 -22.53 3.67 36.03
N THR A 908 -23.80 4.04 36.22
CA THR A 908 -24.86 3.11 36.66
C THR A 908 -25.11 2.02 35.62
N GLN A 909 -25.19 2.36 34.32
CA GLN A 909 -25.37 1.38 33.25
C GLN A 909 -24.23 0.36 33.16
N ILE A 910 -23.00 0.79 33.50
CA ILE A 910 -21.78 -0.03 33.46
C ILE A 910 -21.71 -1.00 34.64
N VAL A 911 -22.03 -0.52 35.84
CA VAL A 911 -21.81 -1.27 37.08
C VAL A 911 -23.01 -2.10 37.51
N TYR A 912 -24.24 -1.56 37.35
CA TYR A 912 -25.46 -2.20 37.84
C TYR A 912 -25.77 -3.48 37.05
N ASP A 913 -26.17 -4.54 37.74
CA ASP A 913 -26.45 -5.86 37.15
C ASP A 913 -27.60 -5.82 36.13
N LYS A 914 -28.58 -4.94 36.37
CA LYS A 914 -29.69 -4.64 35.46
C LYS A 914 -29.42 -3.44 34.55
N GLY A 915 -28.22 -2.84 34.62
CA GLY A 915 -27.80 -1.78 33.73
C GLY A 915 -27.65 -2.27 32.28
N TYR A 916 -27.54 -1.34 31.34
CA TYR A 916 -27.46 -1.65 29.90
C TYR A 916 -26.37 -2.69 29.57
N PHE A 917 -25.19 -2.54 30.19
CA PHE A 917 -24.05 -3.42 29.93
C PHE A 917 -24.08 -4.71 30.76
N LYS A 918 -24.80 -4.73 31.89
CA LYS A 918 -24.92 -5.82 32.90
C LYS A 918 -23.61 -6.24 33.58
N ASN A 919 -22.48 -6.07 32.90
CA ASN A 919 -21.15 -6.43 33.36
C ASN A 919 -20.11 -5.37 32.91
N PRO A 920 -19.28 -4.86 33.83
CA PRO A 920 -18.31 -3.80 33.51
C PRO A 920 -17.17 -4.28 32.60
N ILE A 921 -16.80 -5.57 32.63
CA ILE A 921 -15.81 -6.13 31.69
C ILE A 921 -16.35 -6.12 30.26
N PHE A 922 -17.65 -6.40 30.10
CA PHE A 922 -18.29 -6.32 28.80
C PHE A 922 -18.31 -4.89 28.27
N TRP A 923 -18.64 -3.89 29.09
CA TRP A 923 -18.52 -2.49 28.72
C TRP A 923 -17.10 -2.11 28.28
N ALA A 924 -16.08 -2.51 29.06
CA ALA A 924 -14.70 -2.21 28.74
C ALA A 924 -14.29 -2.80 27.38
N GLU A 925 -14.70 -4.04 27.11
CA GLU A 925 -14.45 -4.68 25.82
C GLU A 925 -15.18 -3.97 24.67
N MET A 926 -16.45 -3.59 24.86
CA MET A 926 -17.23 -2.88 23.85
C MET A 926 -16.64 -1.50 23.52
N SER A 927 -16.16 -0.79 24.54
CA SER A 927 -15.50 0.50 24.39
C SER A 927 -14.21 0.37 23.58
N LEU A 928 -13.35 -0.59 23.93
CA LEU A 928 -12.13 -0.89 23.17
C LEU A 928 -12.44 -1.32 21.73
N ASN A 929 -13.45 -2.18 21.52
CA ASN A 929 -13.84 -2.59 20.16
C ASN A 929 -14.35 -1.42 19.31
N ALA A 930 -15.09 -0.48 19.92
CA ALA A 930 -15.56 0.72 19.23
C ALA A 930 -14.38 1.64 18.86
N GLU A 931 -13.41 1.79 19.76
CA GLU A 931 -12.15 2.50 19.53
C GLU A 931 -11.38 1.88 18.35
N TYR A 932 -11.22 0.55 18.34
CA TYR A 932 -10.62 -0.22 17.24
C TYR A 932 -11.50 -0.34 15.98
N GLY A 933 -12.59 0.42 15.87
CA GLY A 933 -13.31 0.63 14.62
C GLY A 933 -14.51 -0.28 14.35
N SER A 934 -14.91 -1.14 15.29
CA SER A 934 -16.11 -1.98 15.14
C SER A 934 -17.37 -1.14 15.03
N GLN A 935 -18.09 -1.22 13.89
CA GLN A 935 -19.34 -0.48 13.73
C GLN A 935 -20.46 -1.09 14.56
N ARG A 936 -20.40 -2.40 14.82
CA ARG A 936 -21.35 -3.08 15.70
C ARG A 936 -21.21 -2.57 17.14
N SER A 937 -19.97 -2.46 17.63
CA SER A 937 -19.72 -1.91 18.96
C SER A 937 -20.06 -0.44 19.05
N ARG A 938 -19.70 0.38 18.05
CA ARG A 938 -20.13 1.79 17.99
C ARG A 938 -21.65 1.96 18.00
N ARG A 939 -22.38 1.12 17.27
CA ARG A 939 -23.86 1.10 17.31
C ARG A 939 -24.36 0.77 18.72
N PHE A 940 -23.77 -0.25 19.36
CA PHE A 940 -24.14 -0.66 20.70
C PHE A 940 -23.91 0.45 21.73
N MET A 941 -22.75 1.12 21.68
CA MET A 941 -22.48 2.28 22.53
C MET A 941 -23.46 3.44 22.26
N ALA A 942 -23.82 3.69 21.00
CA ALA A 942 -24.80 4.73 20.65
C ALA A 942 -26.21 4.42 21.15
N GLN A 943 -26.54 3.13 21.25
CA GLN A 943 -27.80 2.66 21.83
C GLN A 943 -27.78 2.80 23.36
N ALA A 944 -26.62 2.56 24.00
CA ALA A 944 -26.41 2.82 25.42
C ALA A 944 -26.65 4.29 25.79
N GLU A 945 -26.25 5.21 24.92
CA GLU A 945 -26.50 6.65 25.09
C GLU A 945 -28.00 7.00 25.10
N VAL A 946 -28.79 6.36 24.23
CA VAL A 946 -30.25 6.52 24.23
C VAL A 946 -30.84 6.00 25.54
N ASP A 947 -30.41 4.82 25.97
CA ASP A 947 -30.83 4.20 27.24
C ASP A 947 -30.41 5.04 28.46
N ALA A 948 -29.28 5.74 28.38
CA ALA A 948 -28.79 6.62 29.44
C ALA A 948 -29.73 7.81 29.59
N MET A 949 -30.13 8.43 28.48
CA MET A 949 -31.10 9.54 28.52
C MET A 949 -32.47 9.09 29.02
N ASP A 950 -32.92 7.88 28.67
CA ASP A 950 -34.17 7.30 29.20
C ASP A 950 -34.08 7.02 30.71
N SER A 951 -32.92 6.55 31.18
CA SER A 951 -32.64 6.34 32.60
C SER A 951 -32.57 7.65 33.38
N LEU A 952 -31.97 8.68 32.78
CA LEU A 952 -31.89 10.03 33.36
C LEU A 952 -33.28 10.67 33.46
N GLU A 953 -34.10 10.55 32.41
CA GLU A 953 -35.52 10.99 32.45
C GLU A 953 -36.28 10.28 33.57
N SER A 954 -36.16 8.95 33.67
CA SER A 954 -36.80 8.17 34.73
C SER A 954 -36.32 8.56 36.13
N LEU A 955 -35.05 8.96 36.29
CA LEU A 955 -34.53 9.46 37.55
C LEU A 955 -35.25 10.76 37.94
N PHE A 956 -35.37 11.70 37.01
CA PHE A 956 -36.09 12.95 37.25
C PHE A 956 -37.57 12.73 37.51
N SER A 957 -38.27 11.88 36.76
CA SER A 957 -39.69 11.61 36.99
C SER A 957 -39.98 10.86 38.31
N SER A 958 -39.02 10.13 38.87
CA SER A 958 -39.22 9.31 40.08
C SER A 958 -38.72 9.93 41.38
N LYS A 959 -37.66 10.75 41.32
CA LYS A 959 -37.01 11.29 42.52
C LYS A 959 -37.00 12.81 42.62
N PHE A 960 -37.13 13.52 41.50
CA PHE A 960 -36.97 14.97 41.46
C PHE A 960 -38.18 15.65 40.81
N THR A 961 -38.19 16.98 40.83
CA THR A 961 -39.19 17.74 40.06
C THR A 961 -38.70 17.88 38.63
N GLU A 962 -39.48 17.42 37.66
CA GLU A 962 -39.18 17.57 36.23
C GLU A 962 -39.35 19.04 35.81
N THR A 963 -38.40 19.56 35.03
CA THR A 963 -38.38 20.96 34.58
C THR A 963 -38.12 21.05 33.08
N PRO A 964 -38.66 22.06 32.39
CA PRO A 964 -38.48 22.21 30.94
C PRO A 964 -37.01 22.20 30.50
N GLU A 965 -36.11 22.80 31.27
CA GLU A 965 -34.68 22.89 30.99
C GLU A 965 -34.02 21.50 30.96
N VAL A 966 -34.31 20.67 31.97
CA VAL A 966 -33.81 19.29 32.06
C VAL A 966 -34.42 18.43 30.96
N THR A 967 -35.74 18.53 30.74
CA THR A 967 -36.44 17.78 29.70
C THR A 967 -35.93 18.15 28.30
N ASN A 968 -35.61 19.43 28.06
CA ASN A 968 -35.04 19.90 26.80
C ASN A 968 -33.64 19.32 26.56
N TYR A 969 -32.79 19.30 27.59
CA TYR A 969 -31.47 18.67 27.51
C TYR A 969 -31.56 17.18 27.16
N ILE A 970 -32.36 16.43 27.92
CA ILE A 970 -32.56 14.99 27.73
C ILE A 970 -33.07 14.71 26.32
N ASN A 971 -34.06 15.47 25.84
CA ASN A 971 -34.62 15.28 24.50
C ASN A 971 -33.61 15.60 23.39
N ALA A 972 -32.88 16.71 23.50
CA ALA A 972 -31.84 17.07 22.54
C ALA A 972 -30.76 15.98 22.44
N ARG A 973 -30.24 15.54 23.59
CA ARG A 973 -29.21 14.50 23.67
C ARG A 973 -29.69 13.16 23.14
N ARG A 974 -30.91 12.74 23.52
CA ARG A 974 -31.55 11.50 23.06
C ARG A 974 -31.76 11.49 21.55
N ASP A 975 -32.25 12.58 20.98
CA ASP A 975 -32.50 12.68 19.54
C ASP A 975 -31.19 12.67 18.74
N HIS A 976 -30.15 13.31 19.27
CA HIS A 976 -28.81 13.22 18.73
C HIS A 976 -28.29 11.77 18.73
N ALA A 977 -28.38 11.07 19.86
CA ALA A 977 -27.98 9.67 19.98
C ALA A 977 -28.77 8.76 19.01
N LYS A 978 -30.09 8.95 18.87
CA LYS A 978 -30.92 8.21 17.88
C LYS A 978 -30.47 8.45 16.44
N LYS A 979 -30.02 9.66 16.10
CA LYS A 979 -29.46 9.97 14.77
C LYS A 979 -28.16 9.22 14.53
N ILE A 980 -27.27 9.17 15.53
CA ILE A 980 -26.02 8.40 15.48
C ILE A 980 -26.29 6.90 15.31
N VAL A 981 -27.24 6.34 16.08
CA VAL A 981 -27.66 4.93 15.96
C VAL A 981 -28.08 4.61 14.52
N LYS A 982 -28.94 5.46 13.91
CA LYS A 982 -29.37 5.29 12.50
C LYS A 982 -28.18 5.29 11.53
N GLY A 983 -27.19 6.15 11.76
CA GLY A 983 -25.94 6.21 10.99
C GLY A 983 -25.16 4.89 11.08
N PHE A 984 -24.93 4.39 12.29
CA PHE A 984 -24.19 3.14 12.50
C PHE A 984 -24.94 1.90 12.01
N VAL A 985 -26.28 1.85 12.05
CA VAL A 985 -27.04 0.74 11.45
C VAL A 985 -26.73 0.59 9.96
N LYS A 986 -26.57 1.70 9.23
CA LYS A 986 -26.19 1.66 7.81
C LYS A 986 -24.75 1.16 7.62
N LYS A 987 -23.81 1.65 8.44
CA LYS A 987 -22.39 1.26 8.40
C LYS A 987 -22.18 -0.22 8.80
N GLU A 988 -22.85 -0.69 9.85
CA GLU A 988 -22.85 -2.10 10.29
C GLU A 988 -23.42 -3.04 9.22
N ARG A 989 -24.49 -2.64 8.50
CA ARG A 989 -25.01 -3.44 7.37
C ARG A 989 -23.98 -3.61 6.25
N ALA A 990 -23.23 -2.55 5.95
CA ALA A 990 -22.15 -2.60 4.97
C ALA A 990 -20.99 -3.49 5.45
N GLU A 991 -20.57 -3.34 6.70
CA GLU A 991 -19.56 -4.18 7.35
C GLU A 991 -19.97 -5.66 7.35
N LYS A 992 -21.22 -5.97 7.69
CA LYS A 992 -21.78 -7.33 7.65
C LYS A 992 -21.79 -7.90 6.24
N LYS A 993 -22.04 -7.09 5.21
CA LYS A 993 -21.97 -7.51 3.80
C LYS A 993 -20.52 -7.85 3.41
N PHE A 994 -19.56 -7.03 3.84
CA PHE A 994 -18.14 -7.28 3.63
C PHE A 994 -17.66 -8.57 4.32
N ARG A 995 -17.95 -8.72 5.62
CA ARG A 995 -17.63 -9.91 6.44
C ARG A 995 -18.19 -11.20 5.83
N LYS A 996 -19.42 -11.16 5.27
CA LYS A 996 -20.00 -12.30 4.53
C LYS A 996 -19.21 -12.69 3.28
N GLY A 997 -18.61 -11.73 2.57
CA GLY A 997 -17.76 -11.99 1.41
C GLY A 997 -16.45 -12.70 1.79
N VAL A 998 -15.83 -12.26 2.89
CA VAL A 998 -14.64 -12.91 3.46
C VAL A 998 -14.95 -14.35 3.86
N SER A 999 -16.07 -14.58 4.56
CA SER A 999 -16.55 -15.90 4.97
C SER A 999 -16.72 -16.90 3.81
N ALA A 1000 -17.06 -16.41 2.61
CA ALA A 1000 -17.23 -17.25 1.43
C ALA A 1000 -15.88 -17.79 0.92
N ARG A 1001 -14.82 -16.96 0.93
CA ARG A 1001 -13.47 -17.36 0.50
C ARG A 1001 -12.85 -18.40 1.43
N TRP A 1002 -13.03 -18.22 2.75
CA TRP A 1002 -12.57 -19.19 3.74
C TRP A 1002 -13.19 -20.58 3.57
N LYS A 1003 -14.43 -20.67 3.06
CA LYS A 1003 -15.07 -21.98 2.83
C LYS A 1003 -14.37 -22.80 1.75
N ASP A 1004 -13.74 -22.17 0.77
CA ASP A 1004 -13.05 -22.89 -0.30
C ASP A 1004 -11.68 -23.36 0.19
N LEU A 1005 -10.92 -22.51 0.89
CA LEU A 1005 -9.69 -22.91 1.60
C LEU A 1005 -9.94 -24.08 2.56
N GLN A 1006 -11.04 -24.05 3.34
CA GLN A 1006 -11.39 -25.14 4.25
C GLN A 1006 -11.69 -26.46 3.53
N LYS A 1007 -12.24 -26.42 2.31
CA LYS A 1007 -12.42 -27.66 1.51
C LYS A 1007 -11.08 -28.22 1.05
N GLU A 1008 -10.16 -27.35 0.64
CA GLU A 1008 -8.81 -27.74 0.21
C GLU A 1008 -8.02 -28.35 1.39
N LEU A 1009 -8.03 -27.69 2.55
CA LEU A 1009 -7.39 -28.19 3.77
C LEU A 1009 -7.99 -29.52 4.25
N GLU A 1010 -9.30 -29.73 4.04
CA GLU A 1010 -9.94 -31.01 4.35
C GLU A 1010 -9.54 -32.16 3.41
N ALA A 1011 -9.15 -31.84 2.18
CA ALA A 1011 -8.73 -32.80 1.17
C ALA A 1011 -7.28 -33.30 1.35
N GLN A 1012 -6.45 -32.58 2.12
CA GLN A 1012 -5.06 -32.99 2.41
C GLN A 1012 -4.99 -34.27 3.25
N ASP A 1013 -3.99 -35.12 3.02
CA ASP A 1013 -3.87 -36.41 3.72
C ASP A 1013 -3.68 -36.28 5.24
N LEU A 1014 -2.77 -35.40 5.68
CA LEU A 1014 -2.47 -35.18 7.10
C LEU A 1014 -3.52 -34.30 7.77
N LYS A 1015 -4.01 -34.74 8.93
CA LYS A 1015 -5.06 -34.08 9.72
C LYS A 1015 -4.48 -33.40 10.97
N LEU A 1016 -5.28 -32.54 11.61
CA LEU A 1016 -4.86 -31.78 12.79
C LEU A 1016 -4.21 -32.65 13.90
N ASP A 1017 -4.72 -33.85 14.15
CA ASP A 1017 -4.15 -34.76 15.16
C ASP A 1017 -2.80 -35.35 14.74
N ASP A 1018 -2.56 -35.59 13.46
CA ASP A 1018 -1.25 -36.02 12.94
C ASP A 1018 -0.20 -34.91 13.14
N TYR A 1019 -0.60 -33.64 12.91
CA TYR A 1019 0.29 -32.49 13.15
C TYR A 1019 0.54 -32.25 14.64
N ILE A 1020 -0.43 -32.50 15.51
CA ILE A 1020 -0.21 -32.42 16.97
C ILE A 1020 0.69 -33.58 17.44
N ALA A 1021 0.45 -34.82 16.97
CA ALA A 1021 1.22 -35.99 17.36
C ALA A 1021 2.71 -35.88 16.97
N SER A 1022 2.96 -35.32 15.78
CA SER A 1022 4.31 -35.02 15.28
C SER A 1022 4.92 -33.71 15.84
N ASN A 1023 4.25 -33.04 16.78
CA ASN A 1023 4.66 -31.75 17.35
C ASN A 1023 4.92 -30.65 16.29
N ASN A 1024 4.20 -30.69 15.15
CA ASN A 1024 4.27 -29.71 14.09
C ASN A 1024 3.41 -28.47 14.41
N ARG A 1025 3.89 -27.68 15.36
CA ARG A 1025 3.18 -26.51 15.92
C ARG A 1025 2.78 -25.46 14.88
N LYS A 1026 3.64 -25.24 13.88
CA LYS A 1026 3.37 -24.33 12.77
C LYS A 1026 2.14 -24.78 11.97
N LYS A 1027 2.07 -26.04 11.57
CA LYS A 1027 0.90 -26.57 10.85
C LYS A 1027 -0.37 -26.59 11.70
N VAL A 1028 -0.23 -26.81 13.01
CA VAL A 1028 -1.36 -26.69 13.95
C VAL A 1028 -1.89 -25.25 14.00
N ALA A 1029 -1.01 -24.26 14.11
CA ALA A 1029 -1.36 -22.84 14.10
C ALA A 1029 -2.05 -22.44 12.78
N GLU A 1030 -1.46 -22.81 11.64
CA GLU A 1030 -2.03 -22.58 10.30
C GLU A 1030 -3.45 -23.20 10.15
N LEU A 1031 -3.64 -24.43 10.63
CA LEU A 1031 -4.95 -25.09 10.57
C LEU A 1031 -5.98 -24.45 11.50
N ILE A 1032 -5.60 -24.06 12.72
CA ILE A 1032 -6.52 -23.38 13.62
C ILE A 1032 -6.93 -22.03 13.02
N ASP A 1033 -5.95 -21.23 12.58
CA ASP A 1033 -6.16 -19.92 11.95
C ASP A 1033 -7.15 -19.99 10.77
N ALA A 1034 -6.99 -20.95 9.88
CA ALA A 1034 -7.86 -21.11 8.71
C ALA A 1034 -9.34 -21.45 9.03
N TYR A 1035 -9.61 -21.94 10.24
CA TYR A 1035 -10.95 -22.31 10.70
C TYR A 1035 -11.55 -21.35 11.73
N MET A 1036 -10.79 -20.34 12.14
CA MET A 1036 -11.30 -19.30 13.02
C MET A 1036 -12.35 -18.45 12.32
N PRO A 1037 -13.49 -18.16 12.96
CA PRO A 1037 -14.53 -17.30 12.38
C PRO A 1037 -14.16 -15.82 12.51
N TRP A 1038 -13.00 -15.42 11.98
CA TRP A 1038 -12.46 -14.05 12.01
C TRP A 1038 -13.49 -13.02 11.56
N GLU A 1039 -14.33 -13.37 10.58
CA GLU A 1039 -15.36 -12.49 10.06
C GLU A 1039 -16.45 -12.13 11.08
N ASN A 1040 -16.61 -12.93 12.13
CA ASN A 1040 -17.66 -12.77 13.14
C ASN A 1040 -17.13 -12.13 14.45
N MET A 1041 -15.81 -12.16 14.64
CA MET A 1041 -15.14 -11.67 15.85
C MET A 1041 -15.04 -10.14 15.88
N GLU A 1042 -14.96 -9.61 17.10
CA GLU A 1042 -14.65 -8.20 17.34
C GLU A 1042 -13.12 -7.99 17.46
N PRO A 1043 -12.60 -6.77 17.21
CA PRO A 1043 -11.15 -6.51 17.20
C PRO A 1043 -10.37 -7.02 18.42
N THR A 1044 -10.89 -6.85 19.64
CA THR A 1044 -10.25 -7.32 20.87
C THR A 1044 -10.15 -8.85 20.92
N GLU A 1045 -11.20 -9.53 20.44
CA GLU A 1045 -11.21 -10.99 20.34
C GLU A 1045 -10.22 -11.48 19.28
N ILE A 1046 -10.17 -10.81 18.12
CA ILE A 1046 -9.19 -11.12 17.07
C ILE A 1046 -7.78 -11.03 17.64
N ALA A 1047 -7.43 -9.92 18.29
CA ALA A 1047 -6.12 -9.70 18.87
C ALA A 1047 -5.76 -10.77 19.93
N ALA A 1048 -6.72 -11.20 20.75
CA ALA A 1048 -6.51 -12.26 21.73
C ALA A 1048 -6.22 -13.61 21.06
N TRP A 1049 -7.00 -13.98 20.03
CA TRP A 1049 -6.81 -15.24 19.32
C TRP A 1049 -5.52 -15.27 18.50
N THR A 1050 -5.14 -14.17 17.85
CA THR A 1050 -3.85 -14.06 17.15
C THR A 1050 -2.69 -14.31 18.10
N ARG A 1051 -2.68 -13.66 19.28
CA ARG A 1051 -1.65 -13.91 20.30
C ARG A 1051 -1.61 -15.37 20.76
N TRP A 1052 -2.77 -16.01 20.89
CA TRP A 1052 -2.80 -17.44 21.22
C TRP A 1052 -2.24 -18.31 20.10
N ILE A 1053 -2.63 -18.07 18.85
CA ILE A 1053 -2.13 -18.79 17.66
C ILE A 1053 -0.61 -18.61 17.52
N ASP A 1054 -0.11 -17.39 17.70
CA ASP A 1054 1.32 -17.08 17.71
C ASP A 1054 2.04 -17.85 18.82
N ALA A 1055 1.46 -17.93 20.02
CA ALA A 1055 2.01 -18.71 21.11
C ALA A 1055 1.96 -20.24 20.87
N ILE A 1056 1.04 -20.72 20.02
CA ILE A 1056 1.03 -22.13 19.57
C ILE A 1056 2.26 -22.37 18.70
N GLU A 1057 2.45 -21.54 17.67
CA GLU A 1057 3.55 -21.67 16.71
C GLU A 1057 4.91 -21.47 17.38
N LYS A 1058 5.00 -20.44 18.23
CA LYS A 1058 6.22 -19.93 18.86
C LYS A 1058 6.01 -19.85 20.38
N PRO A 1059 6.03 -20.99 21.09
CA PRO A 1059 5.94 -20.97 22.55
C PRO A 1059 7.08 -20.15 23.13
N SER A 1060 6.83 -19.39 24.20
CA SER A 1060 7.93 -18.72 24.90
C SER A 1060 8.93 -19.77 25.39
N THR A 1061 10.21 -19.41 25.39
CA THR A 1061 11.30 -20.19 25.97
C THR A 1061 11.60 -19.78 27.41
N ASN A 1062 11.00 -18.68 27.88
CA ASN A 1062 11.14 -18.16 29.23
C ASN A 1062 10.03 -18.76 30.13
N PRO A 1063 10.39 -19.52 31.18
CA PRO A 1063 9.41 -20.09 32.11
C PRO A 1063 8.52 -19.05 32.82
N GLU A 1064 9.01 -17.83 33.01
CA GLU A 1064 8.22 -16.73 33.61
C GLU A 1064 7.07 -16.27 32.70
N ASP A 1065 7.19 -16.50 31.38
CA ASP A 1065 6.14 -16.20 30.41
C ASP A 1065 5.10 -17.34 30.31
N TYR A 1066 5.31 -18.44 31.02
CA TYR A 1066 4.41 -19.59 30.97
C TYR A 1066 3.12 -19.26 31.72
N LYS A 1067 2.13 -18.75 30.98
CA LYS A 1067 0.78 -18.54 31.49
C LYS A 1067 -0.03 -19.81 31.32
N ILE A 1068 -0.40 -20.44 32.44
CA ILE A 1068 -1.30 -21.59 32.43
C ILE A 1068 -2.70 -21.07 32.17
N THR A 1069 -3.21 -21.36 30.98
CA THR A 1069 -4.61 -21.06 30.64
C THR A 1069 -5.44 -22.29 30.98
N PHE A 1070 -6.21 -22.22 32.06
CA PHE A 1070 -7.11 -23.31 32.45
C PHE A 1070 -8.37 -23.26 31.60
N ARG A 1071 -8.58 -24.29 30.77
CA ARG A 1071 -9.91 -24.68 30.34
C ARG A 1071 -10.47 -25.68 31.34
N GLY A 1072 -11.79 -25.62 31.61
CA GLY A 1072 -12.45 -26.67 32.39
C GLY A 1072 -12.29 -28.06 31.73
N VAL A 1073 -11.38 -28.87 32.27
CA VAL A 1073 -11.02 -30.23 31.80
C VAL A 1073 -12.00 -31.27 32.33
N SER A 1074 -13.23 -31.24 31.83
CA SER A 1074 -14.24 -32.24 32.23
C SER A 1074 -14.04 -33.58 31.51
N SER A 1075 -14.26 -33.61 30.18
CA SER A 1075 -14.21 -34.85 29.38
C SER A 1075 -13.46 -34.66 28.07
N ASP A 1076 -12.41 -33.85 28.17
CA ASP A 1076 -11.41 -33.75 27.12
C ASP A 1076 -10.65 -35.08 27.00
N LEU A 1077 -10.29 -35.43 25.78
CA LEU A 1077 -9.55 -36.64 25.50
C LEU A 1077 -8.06 -36.37 25.73
N VAL A 1078 -7.41 -37.16 26.58
CA VAL A 1078 -5.95 -37.19 26.68
C VAL A 1078 -5.41 -38.09 25.57
N ARG A 1079 -4.44 -37.61 24.80
CA ARG A 1079 -3.67 -38.42 23.85
C ARG A 1079 -2.18 -38.32 24.14
N GLU A 1080 -1.48 -39.39 23.80
CA GLU A 1080 -0.03 -39.45 23.82
C GLU A 1080 0.52 -38.96 22.47
N SER A 1081 1.57 -38.13 22.49
CA SER A 1081 2.33 -37.72 21.30
C SER A 1081 3.45 -38.71 21.00
N ASP A 1082 4.02 -38.66 19.80
CA ASP A 1082 5.04 -39.61 19.35
C ASP A 1082 6.34 -39.55 20.18
N ASP A 1083 6.55 -38.45 20.91
CA ASP A 1083 7.67 -38.22 21.84
C ASP A 1083 7.38 -38.66 23.29
N GLY A 1084 6.25 -39.33 23.54
CA GLY A 1084 5.81 -39.76 24.88
C GLY A 1084 5.20 -38.64 25.74
N GLY A 1085 4.97 -37.46 25.16
CA GLY A 1085 4.22 -36.39 25.80
C GLY A 1085 2.70 -36.67 25.84
N HIS A 1086 1.96 -35.89 26.62
CA HIS A 1086 0.49 -35.94 26.64
C HIS A 1086 -0.12 -34.59 26.27
N PHE A 1087 -1.20 -34.61 25.48
CA PHE A 1087 -1.99 -33.43 25.13
C PHE A 1087 -3.49 -33.67 25.30
N LEU A 1088 -4.24 -32.60 25.53
CA LEU A 1088 -5.68 -32.63 25.75
C LEU A 1088 -6.41 -32.10 24.52
N MET A 1089 -7.47 -32.79 24.12
CA MET A 1089 -8.35 -32.37 23.05
C MET A 1089 -9.78 -32.14 23.53
N ALA A 1090 -10.34 -31.00 23.13
CA ALA A 1090 -11.71 -30.62 23.41
C ALA A 1090 -12.69 -31.71 23.02
N LYS A 1091 -13.69 -32.00 23.88
CA LYS A 1091 -14.78 -32.89 23.49
C LYS A 1091 -15.47 -32.46 22.19
N MET A 1092 -15.57 -31.15 21.92
CA MET A 1092 -16.08 -30.63 20.65
C MET A 1092 -15.29 -31.17 19.45
N LEU A 1093 -13.96 -31.27 19.56
CA LEU A 1093 -13.10 -31.85 18.53
C LEU A 1093 -13.07 -33.38 18.53
N THR A 1094 -13.62 -34.06 19.53
CA THR A 1094 -13.56 -35.53 19.64
C THR A 1094 -14.90 -36.25 19.44
N LYS A 1095 -16.04 -35.57 19.60
CA LYS A 1095 -17.40 -36.18 19.67
C LYS A 1095 -18.11 -36.43 18.33
N ASN A 1096 -17.63 -35.94 17.18
CA ASN A 1096 -18.33 -36.03 15.88
C ASN A 1096 -17.66 -36.98 14.88
N GLN A 1097 -18.43 -37.64 14.01
CA GLN A 1097 -17.88 -38.49 12.94
C GLN A 1097 -17.28 -37.62 11.80
N GLY A 1098 -15.96 -37.69 11.60
CA GLY A 1098 -15.21 -36.93 10.59
C GLY A 1098 -13.74 -36.72 10.96
N SER A 1099 -12.90 -36.23 10.04
CA SER A 1099 -11.50 -35.85 10.34
C SER A 1099 -11.42 -34.67 11.30
N TYR A 1100 -10.34 -34.55 12.08
CA TYR A 1100 -10.18 -33.44 13.02
C TYR A 1100 -10.21 -32.06 12.34
N THR A 1101 -9.63 -31.95 11.15
CA THR A 1101 -9.70 -30.74 10.31
C THR A 1101 -11.14 -30.38 9.97
N ARG A 1102 -11.98 -31.35 9.56
CA ARG A 1102 -13.42 -31.10 9.34
C ARG A 1102 -14.16 -30.70 10.62
N ARG A 1103 -13.71 -31.19 11.78
CA ARG A 1103 -14.28 -30.85 13.09
C ARG A 1103 -13.94 -29.43 13.51
N LEU A 1104 -12.89 -28.78 12.99
CA LEU A 1104 -12.63 -27.36 13.25
C LEU A 1104 -13.78 -26.44 12.75
N ARG A 1105 -14.60 -26.88 11.78
CA ARG A 1105 -15.86 -26.17 11.42
C ARG A 1105 -16.83 -26.02 12.58
N SER A 1106 -16.72 -26.87 13.60
CA SER A 1106 -17.54 -26.76 14.80
C SER A 1106 -17.23 -25.49 15.60
N LEU A 1107 -16.02 -24.93 15.51
CA LEU A 1107 -15.69 -23.61 16.07
C LEU A 1107 -16.56 -22.52 15.44
N LYS A 1108 -16.67 -22.49 14.11
CA LYS A 1108 -17.55 -21.54 13.41
C LYS A 1108 -19.02 -21.74 13.75
N THR A 1109 -19.48 -23.00 13.76
CA THR A 1109 -20.84 -23.36 14.17
C THR A 1109 -21.12 -22.94 15.62
N PHE A 1110 -20.10 -22.98 16.46
CA PHE A 1110 -20.17 -22.61 17.86
C PHE A 1110 -20.33 -21.11 18.04
N PHE A 1111 -19.59 -20.30 17.28
CA PHE A 1111 -19.80 -18.84 17.20
C PHE A 1111 -21.22 -18.52 16.70
N ASP A 1112 -21.68 -19.18 15.64
CA ASP A 1112 -23.01 -18.94 15.06
C ASP A 1112 -24.17 -19.30 16.01
N LYS A 1113 -23.96 -20.25 16.94
CA LYS A 1113 -24.98 -20.71 17.90
C LYS A 1113 -25.16 -19.79 19.10
N LYS A 1114 -24.35 -18.72 19.23
CA LYS A 1114 -24.40 -17.74 20.33
C LYS A 1114 -24.36 -18.40 21.72
N LEU A 1115 -23.17 -18.82 22.17
CA LEU A 1115 -22.87 -19.23 23.56
C LEU A 1115 -23.62 -18.40 24.62
N SER A 1116 -23.78 -17.12 24.33
CA SER A 1116 -24.34 -16.11 25.22
C SER A 1116 -25.82 -16.29 25.54
N LYS A 1117 -26.57 -17.19 24.87
CA LYS A 1117 -27.98 -17.45 25.23
C LYS A 1117 -28.16 -17.94 26.67
N LYS A 1118 -27.20 -18.72 27.21
CA LYS A 1118 -27.22 -19.16 28.61
C LYS A 1118 -26.75 -18.09 29.59
N THR A 1119 -26.09 -17.03 29.09
CA THR A 1119 -25.59 -15.90 29.88
C THR A 1119 -26.37 -14.63 29.60
N TYR A 1120 -27.55 -14.71 28.95
CA TYR A 1120 -28.33 -13.56 28.51
C TYR A 1120 -28.65 -12.60 29.66
N ASP A 1121 -28.88 -13.16 30.84
CA ASP A 1121 -29.19 -12.40 32.06
C ASP A 1121 -27.96 -11.68 32.65
N GLN A 1122 -26.74 -12.02 32.21
CA GLN A 1122 -25.48 -11.52 32.76
C GLN A 1122 -24.67 -10.68 31.78
N ILE A 1123 -24.78 -10.94 30.48
CA ILE A 1123 -24.09 -10.21 29.41
C ILE A 1123 -25.04 -10.06 28.19
N PRO A 1124 -25.11 -8.87 27.57
CA PRO A 1124 -25.86 -8.66 26.34
C PRO A 1124 -25.44 -9.62 25.21
N VAL A 1125 -26.42 -10.22 24.51
CA VAL A 1125 -26.18 -11.24 23.46
C VAL A 1125 -26.27 -10.71 22.03
N GLU A 1126 -26.50 -9.41 21.90
CA GLU A 1126 -26.64 -8.72 20.62
C GLU A 1126 -25.32 -8.71 19.86
N VAL A 1127 -24.22 -8.60 20.61
CA VAL A 1127 -22.85 -8.62 20.13
C VAL A 1127 -22.16 -9.85 20.73
N GLN A 1128 -21.46 -10.62 19.90
CA GLN A 1128 -20.61 -11.68 20.40
C GLN A 1128 -19.26 -11.05 20.76
N THR A 1129 -18.83 -11.26 22.00
CA THR A 1129 -17.61 -10.67 22.57
C THR A 1129 -16.81 -11.75 23.29
N LEU A 1130 -15.53 -11.49 23.50
CA LEU A 1130 -14.63 -12.36 24.23
C LEU A 1130 -15.12 -12.57 25.68
N ALA A 1131 -15.60 -11.51 26.35
CA ALA A 1131 -16.22 -11.59 27.67
C ALA A 1131 -17.47 -12.49 27.65
N GLY A 1132 -18.30 -12.36 26.61
CA GLY A 1132 -19.45 -13.24 26.39
C GLY A 1132 -19.04 -14.69 26.16
N VAL A 1133 -17.94 -14.93 25.44
CA VAL A 1133 -17.40 -16.28 25.21
C VAL A 1133 -16.87 -16.90 26.51
N PHE A 1134 -16.11 -16.15 27.30
CA PHE A 1134 -15.59 -16.62 28.59
C PHE A 1134 -16.70 -16.84 29.63
N LYS A 1135 -17.70 -15.94 29.70
CA LYS A 1135 -18.85 -16.16 30.59
C LYS A 1135 -19.68 -17.36 30.13
N GLY A 1136 -19.85 -17.53 28.82
CA GLY A 1136 -20.48 -18.74 28.27
C GLY A 1136 -19.69 -19.99 28.64
N HIS A 1137 -18.37 -19.92 28.57
CA HIS A 1137 -17.46 -20.99 28.96
C HIS A 1137 -17.62 -21.36 30.45
N SER A 1138 -17.77 -20.38 31.34
CA SER A 1138 -17.94 -20.65 32.78
C SER A 1138 -19.22 -21.43 33.09
N HIS A 1139 -20.27 -21.31 32.26
CA HIS A 1139 -21.53 -22.06 32.42
C HIS A 1139 -21.52 -23.40 31.70
N GLU A 1140 -20.87 -23.49 30.53
CA GLU A 1140 -20.79 -24.71 29.74
C GLU A 1140 -19.34 -24.98 29.26
N PRO A 1141 -18.46 -25.45 30.15
CA PRO A 1141 -17.04 -25.66 29.82
C PRO A 1141 -16.82 -26.63 28.65
N MET A 1142 -17.75 -27.57 28.52
CA MET A 1142 -17.85 -28.63 27.53
C MET A 1142 -18.06 -28.15 26.10
N GLY A 1143 -18.65 -26.96 25.95
CA GLY A 1143 -18.90 -26.35 24.65
C GLY A 1143 -17.76 -25.47 24.17
N SER A 1144 -16.74 -25.18 24.97
CA SER A 1144 -15.77 -24.12 24.66
C SER A 1144 -14.90 -24.34 23.40
N PRO A 1145 -14.49 -23.28 22.69
CA PRO A 1145 -13.54 -23.36 21.58
C PRO A 1145 -12.08 -23.31 22.06
N PHE A 1146 -11.81 -23.07 23.35
CA PHE A 1146 -10.44 -22.89 23.84
C PHE A 1146 -9.64 -24.20 23.77
N PHE A 1147 -8.44 -24.13 23.18
CA PHE A 1147 -7.48 -25.23 23.06
C PHE A 1147 -6.47 -25.21 24.21
N GLN A 1148 -6.16 -26.37 24.79
CA GLN A 1148 -5.14 -26.48 25.84
C GLN A 1148 -3.79 -26.90 25.26
N HIS A 1149 -2.71 -26.35 25.82
CA HIS A 1149 -1.33 -26.73 25.49
C HIS A 1149 -0.75 -27.65 26.57
N GLN A 1150 0.05 -28.63 26.12
CA GLN A 1150 0.85 -29.65 26.83
C GLN A 1150 0.56 -29.93 28.33
N PHE A 1151 0.32 -31.20 28.64
CA PHE A 1151 0.03 -31.69 29.99
C PHE A 1151 1.27 -31.79 30.91
N SER A 1152 2.49 -31.73 30.36
CA SER A 1152 3.75 -31.95 31.11
C SER A 1152 4.05 -30.85 32.13
N VAL A 1153 3.59 -29.62 31.91
CA VAL A 1153 3.73 -28.51 32.87
C VAL A 1153 2.79 -28.70 34.07
N LEU A 1154 1.59 -29.23 33.84
CA LEU A 1154 0.60 -29.54 34.86
C LEU A 1154 1.08 -30.67 35.79
N GLN A 1155 1.81 -31.65 35.27
CA GLN A 1155 2.36 -32.74 36.08
C GLN A 1155 3.44 -32.24 37.05
N ARG A 1156 4.29 -31.28 36.64
CA ARG A 1156 5.23 -30.60 37.56
C ARG A 1156 4.51 -29.78 38.62
N ILE A 1157 3.49 -29.02 38.23
CA ILE A 1157 2.73 -28.19 39.17
C ILE A 1157 1.92 -29.04 40.14
N LEU A 1158 1.29 -30.13 39.68
CA LEU A 1158 0.57 -31.07 40.53
C LEU A 1158 1.49 -31.92 41.42
N GLN A 1159 2.75 -32.12 41.02
CA GLN A 1159 3.78 -32.72 41.87
C GLN A 1159 4.28 -31.74 42.94
N ASP A 1160 4.35 -30.44 42.63
CA ASP A 1160 4.77 -29.38 43.57
C ASP A 1160 3.62 -28.86 44.46
N THR A 1161 2.35 -29.07 44.08
CA THR A 1161 1.16 -28.72 44.88
C THR A 1161 0.58 -29.89 45.68
N GLN A 1162 1.45 -30.73 46.27
CA GLN A 1162 1.06 -31.47 47.48
C GLN A 1162 0.88 -30.50 48.67
N VAL A 1163 -0.15 -29.66 48.62
CA VAL A 1163 -0.69 -28.97 49.80
C VAL A 1163 -2.09 -29.50 50.04
N LYS A 1164 -2.21 -30.22 51.15
CA LYS A 1164 -3.38 -30.82 51.78
C LYS A 1164 -4.69 -30.05 51.52
N ILE A 1165 -5.54 -30.56 50.63
CA ILE A 1165 -6.98 -30.39 50.79
C ILE A 1165 -7.46 -31.57 51.62
N ALA A 1166 -7.65 -31.31 52.91
CA ALA A 1166 -8.36 -32.19 53.80
C ALA A 1166 -9.79 -32.37 53.25
N ALA A 1167 -10.16 -33.62 53.04
CA ALA A 1167 -11.54 -34.01 52.84
C ALA A 1167 -12.37 -33.55 54.05
N ASN A 1168 -13.44 -32.81 53.81
CA ASN A 1168 -14.62 -32.89 54.66
C ASN A 1168 -15.82 -33.22 53.77
N LYS A 1169 -16.23 -34.48 53.87
CA LYS A 1169 -17.61 -34.91 53.63
C LYS A 1169 -18.43 -34.49 54.85
N ASN A 1170 -19.36 -33.57 54.65
CA ASN A 1170 -20.76 -33.64 55.07
C ASN A 1170 -21.52 -32.47 54.45
#